data_AF-A0A0G1TW32-F1
#
_entry.id   AF-A0A0G1TW32-F1
#
_cell.length_a   1.000
_cell.length_b   1.000
_cell.length_c   1.000
_cell.angle_alpha   90.00
_cell.angle_beta   90.00
_cell.angle_gamma   90.00
#
_symmetry.space_group_name_H-M   'P 1'
#
loop_
_entity.id
_entity.type
_entity.pdbx_description
1 polymer ?
#
loop_
_entity_poly.entity_id
_entity_poly.type
_entity_poly.pdbx_seq_one_letter_code
_entity_poly.pdbx_strand_id
1 'polypeptide(L)'
;MGNKFRKRGKKVLSVFLSATTALWLSGGIALVPLAAYAGSLTQAQIDAIINFITTFGVDQATIANVRTSLTGGTPAPSPAPTGACGFTRDLTLNVQGDDVMCLQEYLNSAGFTVADSGSGSPGNETTFFGTRTQSAVSRWQTANGVSPTAGYFGKISQAKYNSLVGGGTPTTPPTTPPTTPPTTPPSVGTGLTVSPGTEIKSTLAVKNAINLPFTRVRFTALSDGDVTVDSIVVERYDNAKDAVISGVVLLDENGLRVNQTSKSLNSDHRATITNKFTIKAGQTREMTIAADMPTTLADYIGQTVGLRLVTVNTSANINGSLPIGGAIHTVNNSLVVGTVKLDDGSLDPATNRSKEVGTTGYVFTSLKAIVSVEDVRWKSVSFNQSGSAATSDLKNIVIVDQDGNSYPTIVSDDGKYYTAKFGNGILIKKGKTYEVSIKGDVEGGSGREVDFDIYRYEDAVFSGETFGYDIKASSNTTNEVATGSDDGNFHTTSPRYDGYRVDITKGSLSVSKASTVGADNLAAGTNQAVLGAFEFEAKGEPITFTSWVLTVVTTEGAAGTNEKAPTNLTVYNASGGVVESGIDVPHTSTAGTMSVTLTDSVTVPVGKNIYTVKADIDENWRTNDTIIVRFIPSTALSSITGDETGNTITPSPASVVTGPTMTIKAGALSISPDTSFATTTLIANSQNVEVGRFTLDATASGDDLKITVAKVRKNSNAGATLTRLVLRDGTTSTSPALNTGSNEVTVTANNEEDITFNLDTTLAVPKNSVKRVGLFADVSSTATTGSYYKFDVTGGNTTDAWTIKTAKDSTAVTGSNSATNGKGIDVKTSGGYKVAAESVVPVNQEQWLYGGYKDAILNVLKFTATSEDMALTDLRLQLDTTGSSTSGQYEMIKIYDGSTLVTDAPVLNSDGIVDVTFNPSGTGSFVILKDSSKLMTIKANLAPVAIGQAGKGGELLGIDVDSDLTPGTGNNANKNTARGGQSGTKVHISTTADVAGKGVVTFRGVPRVTLDTALTKSATPGDQALLRFKVKAEGAAITLNRFTFTVATSNISGVGTSNSSTGFRLYSVTNQNFVSNATGAAAAYYLRNGGVSGANALDRNYADSTGTTLVVRTLVNNTTNYTNGLYPITSGAEHTFELWGNITDDATGGGSITVTLQGDDARPSAVSLTGASRKTMAKVSRVDTEQTQTACGSSGSPQSGAGGFVGAMSLTNASTSFIWSDLSSEATSSTNSNSCNTGDWMNGFKVPGLEPTGLSHTKAFSS
;
A
#
# COMPACT_ATOMS: atom_id res chain seq x y z
N MET A 1 67.29 16.03 18.29
CA MET A 1 66.61 16.73 17.18
C MET A 1 65.27 16.05 16.96
N GLY A 2 64.09 16.63 17.09
CA GLY A 2 63.64 18.00 17.30
C GLY A 2 62.16 18.02 16.89
N ASN A 3 61.21 17.73 17.78
CA ASN A 3 60.64 18.66 18.76
C ASN A 3 60.04 19.97 18.19
N LYS A 4 59.56 20.00 16.93
CA LYS A 4 58.97 21.24 16.36
C LYS A 4 57.64 21.17 15.57
N PHE A 5 56.92 20.05 15.48
CA PHE A 5 55.64 20.03 14.72
C PHE A 5 54.39 19.44 15.40
N ARG A 6 54.39 19.21 16.73
CA ARG A 6 53.18 18.79 17.49
C ARG A 6 52.77 19.72 18.63
N LYS A 7 53.17 21.00 18.59
CA LYS A 7 52.73 22.05 19.54
C LYS A 7 52.14 23.25 18.79
N ARG A 8 50.89 23.14 18.33
CA ARG A 8 50.03 24.31 17.98
C ARG A 8 48.53 23.99 17.78
N GLY A 9 48.03 22.86 18.31
CA GLY A 9 46.61 22.48 18.24
C GLY A 9 45.89 22.46 19.60
N LYS A 10 46.54 22.87 20.70
CA LYS A 10 45.96 22.88 22.04
C LYS A 10 46.48 24.10 22.81
N LYS A 11 45.78 25.25 22.68
CA LYS A 11 45.76 26.45 23.57
C LYS A 11 45.11 27.65 22.85
N VAL A 12 43.79 27.59 22.56
CA VAL A 12 42.92 28.77 22.33
C VAL A 12 41.48 28.46 22.78
N LEU A 13 41.29 27.84 23.95
CA LEU A 13 39.96 27.71 24.57
C LEU A 13 40.02 27.98 26.09
N SER A 14 40.85 28.96 26.49
CA SER A 14 41.05 29.30 27.90
C SER A 14 41.41 30.78 28.14
N VAL A 15 40.86 31.72 27.36
CA VAL A 15 41.07 33.18 27.58
C VAL A 15 39.78 34.03 27.52
N PHE A 16 38.58 33.47 27.34
CA PHE A 16 37.34 34.27 27.41
C PHE A 16 36.51 34.01 28.67
N LEU A 17 37.17 34.04 29.84
CA LEU A 17 36.48 34.22 31.12
C LEU A 17 37.42 34.92 32.13
N SER A 18 37.46 36.26 32.10
CA SER A 18 37.75 37.12 33.28
C SER A 18 37.80 38.62 32.92
N ALA A 19 36.67 39.30 33.09
CA ALA A 19 36.53 40.72 33.49
C ALA A 19 35.03 40.98 33.72
N THR A 20 34.48 40.50 34.84
CA THR A 20 34.08 41.31 36.01
C THR A 20 32.91 42.27 35.76
N THR A 21 31.72 41.79 36.12
CA THR A 21 30.80 42.37 37.11
C THR A 21 31.10 43.80 37.59
N ALA A 22 30.21 44.76 37.33
CA ALA A 22 29.71 45.73 38.33
C ALA A 22 28.67 46.71 37.74
N LEU A 23 27.64 46.94 38.54
CA LEU A 23 26.87 48.17 38.73
C LEU A 23 25.49 48.35 38.05
N TRP A 24 24.50 48.17 38.93
CA TRP A 24 23.16 48.71 39.03
C TRP A 24 22.92 50.17 38.56
N LEU A 25 21.61 50.46 38.43
CA LEU A 25 20.90 51.71 38.74
C LEU A 25 20.80 52.81 37.65
N SER A 26 19.56 52.91 37.14
CA SER A 26 18.76 54.13 37.00
C SER A 26 19.34 55.36 36.29
N GLY A 27 18.73 55.67 35.14
CA GLY A 27 18.20 57.00 34.83
C GLY A 27 19.18 58.10 34.39
N GLY A 28 18.79 58.86 33.37
CA GLY A 28 19.30 60.23 33.18
C GLY A 28 19.95 60.54 31.83
N ILE A 29 19.08 60.92 30.91
CA ILE A 29 19.21 61.65 29.64
C ILE A 29 20.40 62.65 29.50
N ALA A 30 20.96 62.67 28.26
CA ALA A 30 21.43 63.81 27.44
C ALA A 30 22.95 64.06 27.14
N LEU A 31 23.28 63.78 25.85
CA LEU A 31 23.96 64.58 24.79
C LEU A 31 25.47 64.95 24.93
N VAL A 32 26.45 64.28 24.25
CA VAL A 32 26.99 64.39 22.83
C VAL A 32 28.37 65.14 22.80
N PRO A 33 29.36 64.95 21.86
CA PRO A 33 29.68 63.91 20.84
C PRO A 33 31.16 63.37 20.81
N LEU A 34 31.37 62.40 19.89
CA LEU A 34 32.57 62.08 19.05
C LEU A 34 33.47 60.86 19.37
N ALA A 35 33.24 59.83 18.53
CA ALA A 35 34.15 58.92 17.81
C ALA A 35 34.71 57.65 18.50
N ALA A 36 34.30 56.48 17.98
CA ALA A 36 35.14 55.26 17.92
C ALA A 36 34.62 54.20 16.92
N TYR A 37 35.46 53.91 15.91
CA TYR A 37 35.80 52.65 15.25
C TYR A 37 34.81 51.46 15.26
N ALA A 38 34.39 51.08 14.05
CA ALA A 38 33.89 49.75 13.69
C ALA A 38 35.03 48.72 13.69
N GLY A 39 34.89 47.63 14.44
CA GLY A 39 35.75 46.44 14.35
C GLY A 39 35.08 45.37 13.47
N SER A 40 35.68 45.05 12.32
CA SER A 40 35.22 43.95 11.45
C SER A 40 35.80 42.59 11.89
N LEU A 41 35.11 41.50 11.56
CA LEU A 41 35.57 40.12 11.78
C LEU A 41 36.87 39.83 11.01
N THR A 42 37.76 39.02 11.58
CA THR A 42 39.00 38.57 10.92
C THR A 42 38.73 37.38 10.00
N GLN A 43 39.53 37.20 8.93
CA GLN A 43 39.34 36.11 7.96
C GLN A 43 39.33 34.71 8.60
N ALA A 44 40.12 34.50 9.66
CA ALA A 44 40.14 33.23 10.40
C ALA A 44 38.83 32.97 11.18
N GLN A 45 38.15 34.02 11.67
CA GLN A 45 36.84 33.89 12.30
C GLN A 45 35.76 33.56 11.25
N ILE A 46 35.86 34.16 10.06
CA ILE A 46 34.95 33.87 8.94
C ILE A 46 35.11 32.41 8.49
N ASP A 47 36.34 31.91 8.32
CA ASP A 47 36.57 30.52 7.90
C ASP A 47 36.15 29.49 8.97
N ALA A 48 36.27 29.83 10.26
CA ALA A 48 35.78 28.98 11.35
C ALA A 48 34.25 28.89 11.36
N ILE A 49 33.55 30.02 11.13
CA ILE A 49 32.09 30.06 11.03
C ILE A 49 31.61 29.28 9.80
N ILE A 50 32.30 29.43 8.65
CA ILE A 50 31.97 28.69 7.43
C ILE A 50 32.19 27.19 7.61
N ASN A 51 33.30 26.76 8.24
CA ASN A 51 33.54 25.34 8.49
C ASN A 51 32.50 24.71 9.44
N PHE A 52 32.04 25.46 10.45
CA PHE A 52 30.95 25.04 11.33
C PHE A 52 29.60 24.92 10.60
N ILE A 53 29.32 25.82 9.65
CA ILE A 53 28.09 25.75 8.84
C ILE A 53 28.15 24.57 7.86
N THR A 54 29.30 24.27 7.26
CA THR A 54 29.45 23.08 6.41
C THR A 54 29.24 21.76 7.15
N THR A 55 29.48 21.69 8.47
CA THR A 55 29.20 20.46 9.24
C THR A 55 27.70 20.13 9.38
N PHE A 56 26.81 21.07 9.06
CA PHE A 56 25.36 20.85 9.00
C PHE A 56 24.85 20.49 7.59
N GLY A 57 25.73 20.25 6.62
CA GLY A 57 25.33 19.84 5.27
C GLY A 57 24.63 20.94 4.45
N VAL A 58 24.83 22.21 4.82
CA VAL A 58 24.28 23.38 4.13
C VAL A 58 24.85 23.47 2.71
N ASP A 59 24.02 23.87 1.74
CA ASP A 59 24.39 23.97 0.33
C ASP A 59 25.44 25.07 0.06
N GLN A 60 26.16 24.95 -1.06
CA GLN A 60 27.28 25.85 -1.39
C GLN A 60 26.85 27.30 -1.69
N ALA A 61 25.60 27.54 -2.12
CA ALA A 61 25.11 28.88 -2.40
C ALA A 61 24.79 29.63 -1.09
N THR A 62 24.18 28.95 -0.13
CA THR A 62 23.97 29.48 1.23
C THR A 62 25.30 29.74 1.93
N ILE A 63 26.28 28.83 1.80
CA ILE A 63 27.65 29.03 2.32
C ILE A 63 28.31 30.26 1.69
N ALA A 64 28.16 30.47 0.39
CA ALA A 64 28.71 31.63 -0.32
C ALA A 64 28.06 32.95 0.12
N ASN A 65 26.74 32.95 0.36
CA ASN A 65 26.00 34.12 0.83
C ASN A 65 26.33 34.48 2.28
N VAL A 66 26.47 33.48 3.16
CA VAL A 66 26.93 33.70 4.53
C VAL A 66 28.37 34.21 4.53
N ARG A 67 29.27 33.64 3.71
CA ARG A 67 30.65 34.13 3.58
C ARG A 67 30.67 35.60 3.12
N THR A 68 29.85 35.94 2.14
CA THR A 68 29.71 37.31 1.61
C THR A 68 29.22 38.27 2.71
N SER A 69 28.19 37.89 3.46
CA SER A 69 27.64 38.69 4.57
C SER A 69 28.64 38.90 5.71
N LEU A 70 29.44 37.88 6.04
CA LEU A 70 30.46 37.93 7.10
C LEU A 70 31.68 38.77 6.72
N THR A 71 31.97 38.91 5.42
CA THR A 71 33.00 39.81 4.89
C THR A 71 32.50 41.25 4.66
N GLY A 72 31.25 41.56 5.03
CA GLY A 72 30.64 42.87 4.81
C GLY A 72 30.18 43.14 3.37
N GLY A 73 30.14 42.10 2.53
CA GLY A 73 29.52 42.14 1.21
C GLY A 73 28.01 41.94 1.29
N THR A 74 27.28 42.53 0.36
CA THR A 74 25.83 42.34 0.23
C THR A 74 25.58 40.95 -0.40
N PRO A 75 24.86 40.03 0.27
CA PRO A 75 24.53 38.73 -0.32
C PRO A 75 23.77 38.92 -1.63
N ALA A 76 24.19 38.25 -2.71
CA ALA A 76 23.44 38.28 -3.95
C ALA A 76 22.19 37.39 -3.80
N PRO A 77 21.00 37.85 -4.25
CA PRO A 77 19.83 36.98 -4.30
C PRO A 77 20.18 35.76 -5.16
N SER A 78 19.91 34.56 -4.61
CA SER A 78 19.94 33.32 -5.39
C SER A 78 19.14 33.55 -6.69
N PRO A 79 19.65 33.12 -7.86
CA PRO A 79 18.92 33.30 -9.10
C PRO A 79 17.52 32.72 -8.95
N ALA A 80 16.50 33.54 -9.22
CA ALA A 80 15.13 33.07 -9.32
C ALA A 80 15.09 31.90 -10.31
N PRO A 81 14.37 30.80 -10.03
CA PRO A 81 14.18 29.74 -11.00
C PRO A 81 13.56 30.38 -12.23
N THR A 82 14.32 30.33 -13.32
CA THR A 82 13.90 30.85 -14.61
C THR A 82 13.00 29.80 -15.24
N GLY A 83 11.70 30.06 -15.22
CA GLY A 83 10.71 29.37 -16.03
C GLY A 83 9.75 28.51 -15.23
N ALA A 84 8.46 28.85 -15.26
CA ALA A 84 7.41 27.87 -15.00
C ALA A 84 7.65 26.64 -15.89
N CYS A 85 7.59 25.44 -15.33
CA CYS A 85 7.78 24.20 -16.08
C CYS A 85 6.74 24.14 -17.22
N GLY A 86 7.22 24.12 -18.46
CA GLY A 86 6.38 24.01 -19.65
C GLY A 86 5.97 22.55 -19.88
N PHE A 87 4.85 22.14 -19.33
CA PHE A 87 4.32 20.79 -19.57
C PHE A 87 3.58 20.70 -20.90
N THR A 88 4.19 20.03 -21.89
CA THR A 88 3.60 19.84 -23.23
C THR A 88 2.92 18.49 -23.41
N ARG A 89 3.15 17.56 -22.48
CA ARG A 89 2.59 16.22 -22.44
C ARG A 89 2.24 15.85 -21.00
N ASP A 90 1.45 14.80 -20.86
CA ASP A 90 1.12 14.26 -19.55
C ASP A 90 2.24 13.33 -19.04
N LEU A 91 2.46 13.32 -17.72
CA LEU A 91 3.54 12.55 -17.09
C LEU A 91 2.97 11.41 -16.24
N THR A 92 3.32 10.17 -16.61
CA THR A 92 2.90 8.91 -16.00
C THR A 92 4.06 8.13 -15.39
N LEU A 93 3.77 7.02 -14.71
CA LEU A 93 4.79 6.08 -14.26
C LEU A 93 5.65 5.58 -15.45
N ASN A 94 6.96 5.56 -15.25
CA ASN A 94 8.00 5.13 -16.18
C ASN A 94 8.37 6.07 -17.33
N VAL A 95 7.80 7.28 -17.45
CA VAL A 95 8.32 8.24 -18.44
C VAL A 95 9.62 8.89 -17.96
N GLN A 96 10.49 9.22 -18.92
CA GLN A 96 11.69 10.03 -18.70
C GLN A 96 11.61 11.36 -19.45
N GLY A 97 12.21 12.41 -18.91
CA GLY A 97 12.34 13.71 -19.57
C GLY A 97 12.69 14.85 -18.63
N ASP A 98 13.10 15.98 -19.20
CA ASP A 98 13.44 17.20 -18.45
C ASP A 98 12.20 17.83 -17.78
N ASP A 99 11.01 17.59 -18.34
CA ASP A 99 9.73 17.95 -17.75
C ASP A 99 9.46 17.21 -16.44
N VAL A 100 9.91 15.96 -16.32
CA VAL A 100 9.83 15.19 -15.07
C VAL A 100 10.79 15.74 -14.02
N MET A 101 12.02 16.11 -14.41
CA MET A 101 13.00 16.71 -13.50
C MET A 101 12.48 18.05 -12.97
N CYS A 102 11.94 18.90 -13.85
CA CYS A 102 11.32 20.17 -13.48
C CYS A 102 10.12 20.00 -12.53
N LEU A 103 9.28 18.97 -12.77
CA LEU A 103 8.20 18.63 -11.85
C LEU A 103 8.72 18.19 -10.47
N GLN A 104 9.80 17.41 -10.41
CA GLN A 104 10.40 16.98 -9.15
C GLN A 104 10.98 18.16 -8.37
N GLU A 105 11.63 19.11 -9.05
CA GLU A 105 12.17 20.34 -8.44
C GLU A 105 11.04 21.15 -7.82
N TYR A 106 9.94 21.33 -8.55
CA TYR A 106 8.75 22.00 -8.02
C TYR A 106 8.18 21.29 -6.81
N LEU A 107 7.95 19.97 -6.88
CA LEU A 107 7.37 19.19 -5.77
C LEU A 107 8.23 19.26 -4.52
N ASN A 108 9.56 19.11 -4.68
CA ASN A 108 10.52 19.25 -3.59
C ASN A 108 10.49 20.66 -2.98
N SER A 109 10.41 21.71 -3.80
CA SER A 109 10.32 23.09 -3.33
C SER A 109 8.99 23.45 -2.66
N ALA A 110 7.90 22.81 -3.07
CA ALA A 110 6.54 23.04 -2.58
C ALA A 110 6.18 22.19 -1.33
N GLY A 111 7.15 21.49 -0.74
CA GLY A 111 6.95 20.68 0.47
C GLY A 111 6.43 19.26 0.22
N PHE A 112 6.37 18.81 -1.05
CA PHE A 112 5.98 17.46 -1.44
C PHE A 112 7.20 16.64 -1.86
N THR A 113 8.14 16.43 -0.92
CA THR A 113 9.44 15.80 -1.18
C THR A 113 9.32 14.45 -1.88
N VAL A 114 10.05 14.25 -2.98
CA VAL A 114 10.09 13.01 -3.77
C VAL A 114 10.97 11.96 -3.10
N ALA A 115 12.11 12.36 -2.52
CA ALA A 115 12.95 11.52 -1.66
C ALA A 115 13.75 12.36 -0.64
N ASP A 116 14.00 11.83 0.56
CA ASP A 116 14.76 12.56 1.59
C ASP A 116 16.28 12.57 1.33
N SER A 117 16.79 11.59 0.56
CA SER A 117 18.19 11.50 0.13
C SER A 117 18.34 10.64 -1.13
N GLY A 118 19.43 10.87 -1.88
CA GLY A 118 19.72 10.16 -3.13
C GLY A 118 18.87 10.63 -4.31
N SER A 119 18.73 9.80 -5.34
CA SER A 119 17.97 10.13 -6.55
C SER A 119 16.53 10.55 -6.25
N GLY A 120 16.16 11.75 -6.70
CA GLY A 120 14.87 12.40 -6.47
C GLY A 120 14.84 13.35 -5.27
N SER A 121 15.90 13.45 -4.47
CA SER A 121 15.95 14.41 -3.36
C SER A 121 16.15 15.84 -3.84
N PRO A 122 15.86 16.87 -3.01
CA PRO A 122 16.18 18.26 -3.35
C PRO A 122 17.64 18.41 -3.81
N GLY A 123 17.86 18.92 -5.02
CA GLY A 123 19.18 19.07 -5.65
C GLY A 123 19.77 17.80 -6.27
N ASN A 124 19.05 16.67 -6.22
CA ASN A 124 19.38 15.40 -6.89
C ASN A 124 18.16 14.87 -7.67
N GLU A 125 17.32 15.75 -8.20
CA GLU A 125 16.16 15.40 -9.02
C GLU A 125 16.57 14.58 -10.24
N THR A 126 15.67 13.72 -10.70
CA THR A 126 15.94 12.84 -11.84
C THR A 126 14.97 13.13 -12.96
N THR A 127 15.39 12.79 -14.18
CA THR A 127 14.50 12.81 -15.34
C THR A 127 13.50 11.65 -15.34
N PHE A 128 13.50 10.74 -14.35
CA PHE A 128 12.65 9.54 -14.34
C PHE A 128 11.43 9.67 -13.43
N PHE A 129 10.24 9.42 -13.99
CA PHE A 129 8.99 9.44 -13.24
C PHE A 129 8.75 8.04 -12.65
N GLY A 130 9.35 7.80 -11.50
CA GLY A 130 9.19 6.55 -10.76
C GLY A 130 8.01 6.57 -9.77
N THR A 131 7.88 5.50 -9.00
CA THR A 131 6.84 5.36 -7.96
C THR A 131 6.93 6.43 -6.87
N ARG A 132 8.14 6.95 -6.60
CA ARG A 132 8.37 8.06 -5.66
C ARG A 132 7.79 9.38 -6.17
N THR A 133 8.01 9.70 -7.44
CA THR A 133 7.43 10.89 -8.10
C THR A 133 5.92 10.78 -8.18
N GLN A 134 5.39 9.60 -8.53
CA GLN A 134 3.95 9.33 -8.51
C GLN A 134 3.32 9.58 -7.12
N SER A 135 3.98 9.11 -6.05
CA SER A 135 3.52 9.33 -4.68
C SER A 135 3.52 10.82 -4.30
N ALA A 136 4.57 11.55 -4.64
CA ALA A 136 4.67 12.99 -4.41
C ALA A 136 3.57 13.77 -5.15
N VAL A 137 3.29 13.42 -6.42
CA VAL A 137 2.20 14.01 -7.21
C VAL A 137 0.83 13.72 -6.59
N SER A 138 0.58 12.49 -6.13
CA SER A 138 -0.69 12.15 -5.48
C SER A 138 -0.94 12.97 -4.20
N ARG A 139 0.10 13.16 -3.38
CA ARG A 139 0.04 14.04 -2.20
C ARG A 139 -0.22 15.50 -2.57
N TRP A 140 0.48 16.01 -3.58
CA TRP A 140 0.28 17.36 -4.09
C TRP A 140 -1.14 17.56 -4.67
N GLN A 141 -1.67 16.59 -5.42
CA GLN A 141 -3.03 16.62 -5.96
C GLN A 141 -4.08 16.68 -4.85
N THR A 142 -3.89 15.87 -3.81
CA THR A 142 -4.77 15.83 -2.64
C THR A 142 -4.78 17.17 -1.91
N ALA A 143 -3.60 17.75 -1.67
CA ALA A 143 -3.47 19.04 -1.01
C ALA A 143 -4.02 20.22 -1.83
N ASN A 144 -4.10 20.08 -3.16
CA ASN A 144 -4.52 21.14 -4.07
C ASN A 144 -5.91 20.93 -4.69
N GLY A 145 -6.69 19.96 -4.21
CA GLY A 145 -8.06 19.71 -4.67
C GLY A 145 -8.18 19.20 -6.10
N VAL A 146 -7.16 18.49 -6.61
CA VAL A 146 -7.17 17.91 -7.96
C VAL A 146 -7.65 16.46 -7.89
N SER A 147 -8.75 16.13 -8.58
CA SER A 147 -9.35 14.79 -8.64
C SER A 147 -9.33 14.21 -10.07
N PRO A 148 -9.00 12.91 -10.26
CA PRO A 148 -8.63 11.92 -9.24
C PRO A 148 -7.18 12.10 -8.74
N THR A 149 -6.93 11.76 -7.47
CA THR A 149 -5.61 11.81 -6.80
C THR A 149 -4.70 10.62 -7.18
N ALA A 150 -4.65 10.28 -8.47
CA ALA A 150 -4.04 9.06 -8.98
C ALA A 150 -2.51 9.10 -9.11
N GLY A 151 -1.86 10.23 -8.78
CA GLY A 151 -0.40 10.40 -8.92
C GLY A 151 0.08 10.57 -10.36
N TYR A 152 -0.84 10.80 -11.29
CA TYR A 152 -0.60 11.09 -12.70
C TYR A 152 -0.65 12.61 -12.96
N PHE A 153 0.36 13.18 -13.60
CA PHE A 153 0.43 14.63 -13.85
C PHE A 153 -0.09 15.00 -15.25
N GLY A 154 -1.42 14.98 -15.40
CA GLY A 154 -2.12 15.34 -16.65
C GLY A 154 -2.69 16.75 -16.69
N LYS A 155 -3.50 17.07 -17.70
CA LYS A 155 -4.07 18.41 -17.98
C LYS A 155 -4.67 19.15 -16.77
N ILE A 156 -5.40 18.47 -15.89
CA ILE A 156 -5.99 19.09 -14.69
C ILE A 156 -4.89 19.50 -13.69
N SER A 157 -3.88 18.65 -13.50
CA SER A 157 -2.72 18.96 -12.65
C SER A 157 -1.88 20.08 -13.24
N GLN A 158 -1.69 20.11 -14.56
CA GLN A 158 -0.98 21.20 -15.25
C GLN A 158 -1.71 22.54 -15.10
N ALA A 159 -3.04 22.57 -15.23
CA ALA A 159 -3.83 23.79 -15.04
C ALA A 159 -3.72 24.32 -13.60
N LYS A 160 -3.80 23.42 -12.61
CA LYS A 160 -3.63 23.79 -11.20
C LYS A 160 -2.20 24.24 -10.91
N TYR A 161 -1.19 23.55 -11.42
CA TYR A 161 0.22 23.96 -11.33
C TYR A 161 0.42 25.38 -11.87
N ASN A 162 -0.08 25.66 -13.08
CA ASN A 162 0.01 27.00 -13.70
C ASN A 162 -0.66 28.08 -12.83
N SER A 163 -1.77 27.75 -12.15
CA SER A 163 -2.42 28.68 -11.22
C SER A 163 -1.61 28.94 -9.94
N LEU A 164 -0.69 28.05 -9.57
CA LEU A 164 0.11 28.14 -8.35
C LEU A 164 1.49 28.77 -8.59
N VAL A 165 2.11 28.54 -9.75
CA VAL A 165 3.44 29.10 -10.09
C VAL A 165 3.36 30.42 -10.87
N GLY A 166 2.20 30.77 -11.44
CA GLY A 166 1.97 32.03 -12.11
C GLY A 166 1.56 33.14 -11.14
N GLY A 167 2.54 33.90 -10.63
CA GLY A 167 2.31 35.18 -9.95
C GLY A 167 1.84 36.31 -10.88
N GLY A 168 1.05 36.00 -11.90
CA GLY A 168 0.39 36.96 -12.79
C GLY A 168 -1.09 37.01 -12.46
N THR A 169 -1.54 38.17 -11.98
CA THR A 169 -2.94 38.56 -11.82
C THR A 169 -3.87 37.95 -12.89
N PRO A 170 -5.02 37.35 -12.52
CA PRO A 170 -6.19 37.52 -13.35
C PRO A 170 -6.50 39.01 -13.33
N THR A 171 -6.37 39.71 -14.45
CA THR A 171 -7.05 40.99 -14.62
C THR A 171 -8.55 40.72 -14.67
N THR A 172 -9.17 40.66 -13.50
CA THR A 172 -10.59 40.96 -13.33
C THR A 172 -10.76 42.46 -13.59
N PRO A 173 -11.64 42.90 -14.50
CA PRO A 173 -12.02 44.30 -14.60
C PRO A 173 -12.62 44.77 -13.26
N PRO A 174 -12.28 45.97 -12.77
CA PRO A 174 -12.75 46.45 -11.48
C PRO A 174 -14.24 46.83 -11.54
N THR A 175 -15.05 46.21 -10.68
CA THR A 175 -16.38 46.70 -10.30
C THR A 175 -16.25 47.59 -9.07
N THR A 176 -16.10 48.89 -9.29
CA THR A 176 -16.60 49.91 -8.35
C THR A 176 -17.99 50.35 -8.82
N PRO A 177 -18.94 50.60 -7.91
CA PRO A 177 -20.32 50.94 -8.25
C PRO A 177 -20.43 52.40 -8.74
N PRO A 178 -20.94 52.66 -9.97
CA PRO A 178 -21.38 53.97 -10.37
C PRO A 178 -22.91 54.03 -10.41
N THR A 179 -23.43 55.10 -9.83
CA THR A 179 -24.74 55.66 -10.15
C THR A 179 -24.96 55.68 -11.66
N THR A 180 -26.13 55.23 -12.10
CA THR A 180 -26.61 55.22 -13.48
C THR A 180 -26.47 56.59 -14.18
N PRO A 181 -25.71 56.67 -15.29
CA PRO A 181 -25.95 57.62 -16.37
C PRO A 181 -26.50 56.84 -17.59
N PRO A 182 -27.28 57.48 -18.47
CA PRO A 182 -28.19 56.79 -19.38
C PRO A 182 -27.43 55.97 -20.42
N THR A 183 -27.90 54.73 -20.64
CA THR A 183 -27.49 53.87 -21.74
C THR A 183 -27.75 54.57 -23.06
N THR A 184 -26.70 54.84 -23.83
CA THR A 184 -26.86 55.09 -25.27
C THR A 184 -27.19 53.73 -25.92
N PRO A 185 -28.27 53.61 -26.71
CA PRO A 185 -28.68 52.33 -27.29
C PRO A 185 -27.58 51.80 -28.23
N PRO A 186 -27.45 50.47 -28.41
CA PRO A 186 -26.60 49.91 -29.46
C PRO A 186 -26.95 50.59 -30.80
N SER A 187 -25.93 50.95 -31.58
CA SER A 187 -26.10 51.47 -32.95
C SER A 187 -27.02 50.52 -33.71
N VAL A 188 -28.23 50.98 -34.04
CA VAL A 188 -29.18 50.23 -34.85
C VAL A 188 -28.64 50.16 -36.28
N GLY A 189 -28.40 48.95 -36.78
CA GLY A 189 -27.90 48.75 -38.14
C GLY A 189 -28.89 49.27 -39.16
N THR A 190 -28.41 49.98 -40.20
CA THR A 190 -29.31 50.68 -41.13
C THR A 190 -29.80 49.81 -42.29
N GLY A 191 -29.20 48.65 -42.52
CA GLY A 191 -29.53 47.79 -43.66
C GLY A 191 -29.50 46.28 -43.36
N LEU A 192 -30.44 45.55 -43.96
CA LEU A 192 -30.57 44.10 -43.90
C LEU A 192 -30.65 43.52 -45.31
N THR A 193 -29.67 42.72 -45.71
CA THR A 193 -29.74 41.98 -46.98
C THR A 193 -30.47 40.66 -46.76
N VAL A 194 -31.52 40.41 -47.54
CA VAL A 194 -32.33 39.18 -47.48
C VAL A 194 -32.20 38.45 -48.80
N SER A 195 -31.71 37.21 -48.77
CA SER A 195 -31.44 36.42 -49.98
C SER A 195 -31.79 34.95 -49.80
N PRO A 196 -31.99 34.18 -50.90
CA PRO A 196 -32.16 32.74 -50.82
C PRO A 196 -30.96 32.07 -50.13
N GLY A 197 -31.24 31.14 -49.22
CA GLY A 197 -30.23 30.31 -48.58
C GLY A 197 -29.91 29.06 -49.38
N THR A 198 -29.28 28.09 -48.71
CA THR A 198 -28.94 26.78 -49.30
C THR A 198 -30.19 26.05 -49.82
N GLU A 199 -30.13 25.50 -51.04
CA GLU A 199 -31.25 24.79 -51.66
C GLU A 199 -31.72 23.59 -50.81
N ILE A 200 -33.04 23.42 -50.72
CA ILE A 200 -33.70 22.26 -50.11
C ILE A 200 -34.26 21.39 -51.23
N LYS A 201 -34.01 20.09 -51.18
CA LYS A 201 -34.58 19.14 -52.12
C LYS A 201 -36.06 18.88 -51.81
N SER A 202 -36.90 18.88 -52.85
CA SER A 202 -38.28 18.42 -52.76
C SER A 202 -38.36 16.96 -52.32
N THR A 203 -39.27 16.67 -51.38
CA THR A 203 -39.53 15.33 -50.83
C THR A 203 -41.04 15.08 -50.69
N LEU A 204 -41.42 14.02 -49.97
CA LEU A 204 -42.82 13.83 -49.56
C LEU A 204 -43.13 14.67 -48.31
N ALA A 205 -44.32 15.26 -48.27
CA ALA A 205 -44.90 15.80 -47.05
C ALA A 205 -45.77 14.72 -46.41
N VAL A 206 -45.31 14.14 -45.30
CA VAL A 206 -45.89 12.93 -44.69
C VAL A 206 -46.56 13.25 -43.37
N LYS A 207 -47.59 12.50 -43.01
CA LYS A 207 -48.33 12.72 -41.74
C LYS A 207 -47.39 12.63 -40.53
N ASN A 208 -47.67 13.39 -39.48
CA ASN A 208 -46.88 13.48 -38.24
C ASN A 208 -45.42 13.96 -38.36
N ALA A 209 -44.91 14.27 -39.56
CA ALA A 209 -43.60 14.90 -39.68
C ALA A 209 -43.64 16.32 -39.12
N ILE A 210 -42.66 16.66 -38.29
CA ILE A 210 -42.45 18.03 -37.80
C ILE A 210 -41.24 18.65 -38.48
N ASN A 211 -41.09 19.97 -38.42
CA ASN A 211 -39.93 20.68 -38.94
C ASN A 211 -39.59 20.37 -40.42
N LEU A 212 -40.57 19.97 -41.25
CA LEU A 212 -40.30 19.67 -42.66
C LEU A 212 -39.81 20.96 -43.35
N PRO A 213 -38.58 21.00 -43.87
CA PRO A 213 -37.98 22.25 -44.33
C PRO A 213 -38.46 22.59 -45.74
N PHE A 214 -38.92 23.83 -45.96
CA PHE A 214 -39.40 24.32 -47.26
C PHE A 214 -38.42 25.32 -47.88
N THR A 215 -38.07 26.38 -47.14
CA THR A 215 -37.29 27.50 -47.69
C THR A 215 -36.22 27.95 -46.73
N ARG A 216 -34.96 28.01 -47.18
CA ARG A 216 -33.88 28.67 -46.43
C ARG A 216 -33.68 30.10 -46.89
N VAL A 217 -33.47 30.98 -45.93
CA VAL A 217 -33.30 32.42 -46.15
C VAL A 217 -32.08 32.91 -45.38
N ARG A 218 -31.20 33.67 -46.04
CA ARG A 218 -30.06 34.34 -45.42
C ARG A 218 -30.42 35.78 -45.09
N PHE A 219 -30.23 36.15 -43.83
CA PHE A 219 -30.36 37.50 -43.29
C PHE A 219 -28.96 38.02 -42.95
N THR A 220 -28.50 39.05 -43.66
CA THR A 220 -27.16 39.64 -43.45
C THR A 220 -27.30 41.09 -42.99
N ALA A 221 -26.87 41.38 -41.77
CA ALA A 221 -26.82 42.76 -41.28
C ALA A 221 -25.60 43.47 -41.86
N LEU A 222 -25.73 44.76 -42.17
CA LEU A 222 -24.56 45.60 -42.45
C LEU A 222 -23.66 45.68 -41.20
N SER A 223 -22.38 46.04 -41.39
CA SER A 223 -21.40 46.15 -40.31
C SER A 223 -21.60 47.40 -39.43
N ASP A 224 -22.62 48.21 -39.69
CA ASP A 224 -22.90 49.49 -39.04
C ASP A 224 -23.75 49.37 -37.75
N GLY A 225 -24.31 48.20 -37.48
CA GLY A 225 -25.05 47.92 -36.25
C GLY A 225 -25.80 46.59 -36.27
N ASP A 226 -26.30 46.19 -35.10
CA ASP A 226 -27.17 45.00 -34.97
C ASP A 226 -28.53 45.31 -35.61
N VAL A 227 -29.12 44.32 -36.29
CA VAL A 227 -30.46 44.43 -36.87
C VAL A 227 -31.39 43.42 -36.22
N THR A 228 -32.49 43.90 -35.64
CA THR A 228 -33.56 43.06 -35.12
C THR A 228 -34.65 42.89 -36.17
N VAL A 229 -34.97 41.65 -36.51
CA VAL A 229 -36.17 41.31 -37.29
C VAL A 229 -37.32 41.11 -36.30
N ASP A 230 -38.36 41.94 -36.41
CA ASP A 230 -39.51 41.91 -35.51
C ASP A 230 -40.50 40.81 -35.88
N SER A 231 -40.69 40.56 -37.18
CA SER A 231 -41.51 39.47 -37.66
C SER A 231 -41.22 39.13 -39.12
N ILE A 232 -41.61 37.92 -39.52
CA ILE A 232 -41.65 37.50 -40.93
C ILE A 232 -43.04 37.00 -41.30
N VAL A 233 -43.45 37.19 -42.55
CA VAL A 233 -44.69 36.65 -43.10
C VAL A 233 -44.34 35.60 -44.15
N VAL A 234 -44.85 34.40 -43.93
CA VAL A 234 -44.70 33.24 -44.81
C VAL A 234 -46.03 33.00 -45.51
N GLU A 235 -46.00 32.77 -46.81
CA GLU A 235 -47.16 32.45 -47.63
C GLU A 235 -47.03 31.04 -48.19
N ARG A 236 -48.11 30.26 -48.10
CA ARG A 236 -48.22 28.98 -48.79
C ARG A 236 -48.54 29.23 -50.27
N TYR A 237 -47.83 28.54 -51.15
CA TYR A 237 -48.07 28.58 -52.59
C TYR A 237 -48.21 27.16 -53.17
N ASP A 238 -48.50 27.09 -54.47
CA ASP A 238 -48.85 25.87 -55.22
C ASP A 238 -50.25 25.29 -54.84
N ASN A 239 -50.61 24.16 -55.43
CA ASN A 239 -51.97 23.62 -55.53
C ASN A 239 -52.40 22.75 -54.33
N ALA A 240 -52.02 23.14 -53.11
CA ALA A 240 -52.43 22.47 -51.87
C ALA A 240 -53.48 23.25 -51.08
N LYS A 241 -54.26 22.55 -50.25
CA LYS A 241 -55.10 23.17 -49.21
C LYS A 241 -54.25 23.57 -48.00
N ASP A 242 -54.61 24.66 -47.32
CA ASP A 242 -53.89 25.13 -46.11
C ASP A 242 -53.82 24.06 -45.02
N ALA A 243 -54.87 23.23 -44.91
CA ALA A 243 -54.97 22.15 -43.94
C ALA A 243 -53.93 21.02 -44.12
N VAL A 244 -53.14 21.03 -45.21
CA VAL A 244 -51.94 20.18 -45.35
C VAL A 244 -50.87 20.54 -44.33
N ILE A 245 -50.84 21.79 -43.86
CA ILE A 245 -49.89 22.30 -42.87
C ILE A 245 -50.62 22.50 -41.55
N SER A 246 -50.17 21.78 -40.51
CA SER A 246 -50.65 21.97 -39.13
C SER A 246 -50.15 23.28 -38.53
N GLY A 247 -48.95 23.72 -38.93
CA GLY A 247 -48.42 25.03 -38.55
C GLY A 247 -47.04 25.30 -39.16
N VAL A 248 -46.73 26.57 -39.36
CA VAL A 248 -45.45 27.06 -39.89
C VAL A 248 -44.49 27.38 -38.74
N VAL A 249 -43.25 26.96 -38.88
CA VAL A 249 -42.16 27.23 -37.94
C VAL A 249 -40.95 27.83 -38.67
N LEU A 250 -40.18 28.63 -37.95
CA LEU A 250 -38.88 29.13 -38.34
C LEU A 250 -37.84 28.41 -37.50
N LEU A 251 -36.90 27.74 -38.14
CA LEU A 251 -35.73 27.17 -37.51
C LEU A 251 -34.55 28.11 -37.70
N ASP A 252 -33.74 28.29 -36.68
CA ASP A 252 -32.48 29.01 -36.76
C ASP A 252 -31.43 28.24 -37.59
N GLU A 253 -30.24 28.81 -37.75
CA GLU A 253 -29.07 28.22 -38.41
C GLU A 253 -28.61 26.87 -37.82
N ASN A 254 -29.23 26.53 -36.73
CA ASN A 254 -28.85 25.59 -35.72
C ASN A 254 -29.91 24.48 -35.62
N GLY A 255 -31.01 24.57 -36.39
CA GLY A 255 -32.12 23.62 -36.44
C GLY A 255 -33.10 23.73 -35.28
N LEU A 256 -32.96 24.74 -34.41
CA LEU A 256 -33.86 25.00 -33.28
C LEU A 256 -35.00 25.92 -33.69
N ARG A 257 -36.19 25.68 -33.13
CA ARG A 257 -37.38 26.52 -33.39
C ARG A 257 -37.19 27.92 -32.78
N VAL A 258 -37.33 28.95 -33.62
CA VAL A 258 -37.41 30.36 -33.20
C VAL A 258 -38.80 30.72 -32.71
N ASN A 259 -39.85 30.27 -33.41
CA ASN A 259 -41.19 30.27 -32.87
C ASN A 259 -41.52 28.90 -32.28
N GLN A 260 -41.54 28.91 -30.97
CA GLN A 260 -41.80 27.76 -30.14
C GLN A 260 -43.22 27.18 -30.36
N THR A 261 -44.20 28.04 -30.67
CA THR A 261 -45.53 27.61 -31.14
C THR A 261 -45.64 27.84 -32.65
N SER A 262 -45.96 26.78 -33.39
CA SER A 262 -46.19 26.86 -34.84
C SER A 262 -47.39 27.76 -35.16
N LYS A 263 -47.34 28.45 -36.31
CA LYS A 263 -48.34 29.42 -36.71
C LYS A 263 -49.23 28.85 -37.81
N SER A 264 -50.54 28.80 -37.56
CA SER A 264 -51.52 28.38 -38.58
C SER A 264 -51.60 29.39 -39.72
N LEU A 265 -51.94 28.91 -40.92
CA LEU A 265 -52.22 29.76 -42.07
C LEU A 265 -53.61 30.41 -41.92
N ASN A 266 -53.72 31.68 -42.27
CA ASN A 266 -55.00 32.40 -42.33
C ASN A 266 -55.70 32.19 -43.69
N SER A 267 -56.85 32.86 -43.90
CA SER A 267 -57.62 32.77 -45.16
C SER A 267 -56.88 33.29 -46.40
N ASP A 268 -55.82 34.09 -46.22
CA ASP A 268 -54.95 34.58 -47.30
C ASP A 268 -53.76 33.63 -47.54
N HIS A 269 -53.80 32.41 -46.98
CA HIS A 269 -52.73 31.42 -47.05
C HIS A 269 -51.41 31.90 -46.41
N ARG A 270 -51.47 32.76 -45.40
CA ARG A 270 -50.30 33.38 -44.76
C ARG A 270 -50.20 33.07 -43.27
N ALA A 271 -48.97 32.95 -42.78
CA ALA A 271 -48.62 32.84 -41.36
C ALA A 271 -47.59 33.93 -40.98
N THR A 272 -47.89 34.69 -39.93
CA THR A 272 -46.96 35.71 -39.39
C THR A 272 -46.24 35.17 -38.17
N ILE A 273 -44.92 35.08 -38.25
CA ILE A 273 -44.04 34.71 -37.15
C ILE A 273 -43.57 36.00 -36.49
N THR A 274 -44.06 36.27 -35.28
CA THR A 274 -43.80 37.51 -34.53
C THR A 274 -42.64 37.39 -33.54
N ASN A 275 -41.98 36.24 -33.51
CA ASN A 275 -40.83 35.99 -32.66
C ASN A 275 -39.63 36.75 -33.23
N LYS A 276 -39.12 37.70 -32.44
CA LYS A 276 -38.01 38.53 -32.85
C LYS A 276 -36.71 37.74 -32.87
N PHE A 277 -35.80 38.10 -33.76
CA PHE A 277 -34.44 37.59 -33.72
C PHE A 277 -33.46 38.66 -34.21
N THR A 278 -32.27 38.69 -33.63
CA THR A 278 -31.24 39.69 -33.94
C THR A 278 -30.16 39.06 -34.81
N ILE A 279 -29.69 39.83 -35.80
CA ILE A 279 -28.51 39.57 -36.60
C ILE A 279 -27.45 40.57 -36.14
N LYS A 280 -26.30 40.07 -35.69
CA LYS A 280 -25.20 40.93 -35.25
C LYS A 280 -24.57 41.69 -36.42
N ALA A 281 -24.03 42.87 -36.15
CA ALA A 281 -23.38 43.72 -37.17
C ALA A 281 -22.39 42.91 -38.04
N GLY A 282 -22.57 42.97 -39.36
CA GLY A 282 -21.73 42.27 -40.34
C GLY A 282 -21.88 40.75 -40.40
N GLN A 283 -22.77 40.16 -39.60
CA GLN A 283 -23.00 38.71 -39.57
C GLN A 283 -24.14 38.29 -40.49
N THR A 284 -24.12 37.03 -40.90
CA THR A 284 -25.19 36.37 -41.65
C THR A 284 -25.83 35.27 -40.79
N ARG A 285 -27.16 35.23 -40.72
CA ARG A 285 -27.92 34.10 -40.18
C ARG A 285 -28.71 33.44 -41.30
N GLU A 286 -28.51 32.13 -41.50
CA GLU A 286 -29.31 31.33 -42.44
C GLU A 286 -30.41 30.60 -41.68
N MET A 287 -31.66 30.96 -41.91
CA MET A 287 -32.81 30.40 -41.20
C MET A 287 -33.66 29.54 -42.14
N THR A 288 -34.34 28.54 -41.60
CA THR A 288 -35.18 27.61 -42.37
C THR A 288 -36.65 27.81 -42.03
N ILE A 289 -37.45 28.23 -43.01
CA ILE A 289 -38.91 28.14 -42.96
C ILE A 289 -39.29 26.68 -43.16
N ALA A 290 -39.96 26.11 -42.15
CA ALA A 290 -40.40 24.73 -42.11
C ALA A 290 -41.87 24.64 -41.69
N ALA A 291 -42.46 23.46 -41.78
CA ALA A 291 -43.82 23.24 -41.29
C ALA A 291 -44.02 21.87 -40.63
N ASP A 292 -44.99 21.85 -39.74
CA ASP A 292 -45.50 20.65 -39.09
C ASP A 292 -46.68 20.10 -39.86
N MET A 293 -46.70 18.80 -40.12
CA MET A 293 -47.75 18.11 -40.86
C MET A 293 -48.81 17.56 -39.89
N PRO A 294 -50.10 17.52 -40.28
CA PRO A 294 -51.17 16.99 -39.46
C PRO A 294 -51.06 15.47 -39.25
N THR A 295 -51.86 14.96 -38.32
CA THR A 295 -51.91 13.53 -37.97
C THR A 295 -52.49 12.64 -39.07
N THR A 296 -53.22 13.22 -40.02
CA THR A 296 -53.72 12.58 -41.23
C THR A 296 -53.66 13.54 -42.42
N LEU A 297 -53.26 13.03 -43.57
CA LEU A 297 -53.20 13.73 -44.86
C LEU A 297 -54.05 13.03 -45.93
N ALA A 298 -54.96 12.14 -45.53
CA ALA A 298 -55.72 11.27 -46.44
C ALA A 298 -56.47 12.03 -47.54
N ASP A 299 -57.05 13.19 -47.20
CA ASP A 299 -57.84 14.02 -48.12
C ASP A 299 -57.00 14.87 -49.08
N TYR A 300 -55.68 14.89 -48.89
CA TYR A 300 -54.77 15.79 -49.59
C TYR A 300 -53.69 15.07 -50.41
N ILE A 301 -53.78 13.74 -50.52
CA ILE A 301 -52.78 12.92 -51.21
C ILE A 301 -52.58 13.41 -52.64
N GLY A 302 -51.31 13.58 -53.04
CA GLY A 302 -50.92 13.99 -54.39
C GLY A 302 -50.94 15.51 -54.64
N GLN A 303 -51.42 16.32 -53.70
CA GLN A 303 -51.27 17.78 -53.76
C GLN A 303 -49.80 18.17 -53.59
N THR A 304 -49.42 19.32 -54.13
CA THR A 304 -48.07 19.89 -53.99
C THR A 304 -48.12 21.18 -53.19
N VAL A 305 -47.22 21.30 -52.21
CA VAL A 305 -47.21 22.42 -51.25
C VAL A 305 -45.81 23.05 -51.19
N GLY A 306 -45.77 24.38 -51.25
CA GLY A 306 -44.56 25.17 -51.01
C GLY A 306 -44.82 26.28 -49.99
N LEU A 307 -43.77 26.74 -49.29
CA LEU A 307 -43.82 27.91 -48.40
C LEU A 307 -42.78 28.93 -48.84
N ARG A 308 -43.17 30.20 -48.99
CA ARG A 308 -42.27 31.29 -49.41
C ARG A 308 -42.30 32.45 -48.43
N LEU A 309 -41.15 33.11 -48.23
CA LEU A 309 -41.06 34.35 -47.46
C LEU A 309 -41.60 35.51 -48.32
N VAL A 310 -42.63 36.22 -47.84
CA VAL A 310 -43.25 37.35 -48.57
C VAL A 310 -43.02 38.69 -47.90
N THR A 311 -42.72 38.72 -46.60
CA THR A 311 -42.48 39.97 -45.86
C THR A 311 -41.49 39.74 -44.72
N VAL A 312 -40.60 40.71 -44.52
CA VAL A 312 -39.73 40.83 -43.35
C VAL A 312 -40.04 42.19 -42.74
N ASN A 313 -40.34 42.23 -41.44
CA ASN A 313 -40.60 43.47 -40.72
C ASN A 313 -39.39 43.75 -39.81
N THR A 314 -38.74 44.87 -40.05
CA THR A 314 -37.59 45.38 -39.28
C THR A 314 -37.54 46.90 -39.47
N SER A 315 -36.85 47.60 -38.57
CA SER A 315 -36.56 49.03 -38.72
C SER A 315 -35.43 49.34 -39.73
N ALA A 316 -34.65 48.33 -40.16
CA ALA A 316 -33.57 48.49 -41.13
C ALA A 316 -34.09 48.47 -42.59
N ASN A 317 -33.39 49.14 -43.50
CA ASN A 317 -33.70 49.09 -44.93
C ASN A 317 -33.43 47.68 -45.49
N ILE A 318 -34.45 47.04 -46.06
CA ILE A 318 -34.32 45.68 -46.63
C ILE A 318 -33.77 45.77 -48.05
N ASN A 319 -32.65 45.09 -48.29
CA ASN A 319 -32.05 44.91 -49.61
C ASN A 319 -32.23 43.45 -50.07
N GLY A 320 -33.16 43.20 -51.00
CA GLY A 320 -33.45 41.85 -51.49
C GLY A 320 -34.75 41.80 -52.30
N SER A 321 -34.92 40.75 -53.11
CA SER A 321 -36.16 40.52 -53.85
C SER A 321 -37.03 39.49 -53.14
N LEU A 322 -38.22 39.91 -52.70
CA LEU A 322 -39.28 39.03 -52.17
C LEU A 322 -40.36 38.83 -53.25
N PRO A 323 -41.02 37.67 -53.33
CA PRO A 323 -40.92 36.56 -52.39
C PRO A 323 -39.76 35.59 -52.66
N ILE A 324 -39.23 34.97 -51.60
CA ILE A 324 -38.21 33.91 -51.68
C ILE A 324 -38.90 32.57 -51.40
N GLY A 325 -38.95 31.68 -52.40
CA GLY A 325 -39.49 30.32 -52.28
C GLY A 325 -38.39 29.26 -52.42
N GLY A 326 -38.68 28.07 -51.90
CA GLY A 326 -37.78 26.92 -51.92
C GLY A 326 -38.51 25.65 -52.39
N ALA A 327 -38.26 24.54 -51.72
CA ALA A 327 -38.79 23.22 -52.06
C ALA A 327 -40.33 23.19 -52.11
N ILE A 328 -40.83 22.43 -53.08
CA ILE A 328 -42.24 22.06 -53.20
C ILE A 328 -42.35 20.57 -52.88
N HIS A 329 -43.09 20.21 -51.84
CA HIS A 329 -43.24 18.82 -51.40
C HIS A 329 -44.55 18.22 -51.92
N THR A 330 -44.54 16.91 -52.20
CA THR A 330 -45.75 16.17 -52.61
C THR A 330 -46.39 15.50 -51.39
N VAL A 331 -47.68 15.73 -51.17
CA VAL A 331 -48.40 15.24 -49.99
C VAL A 331 -48.63 13.73 -50.07
N ASN A 332 -48.31 13.03 -48.97
CA ASN A 332 -48.45 11.59 -48.82
C ASN A 332 -49.01 11.23 -47.44
N ASN A 333 -49.94 10.26 -47.39
CA ASN A 333 -50.53 9.77 -46.13
C ASN A 333 -50.14 8.33 -45.77
N SER A 334 -49.61 7.58 -46.74
CA SER A 334 -49.32 6.14 -46.58
C SER A 334 -48.01 5.88 -45.85
N LEU A 335 -47.02 6.79 -45.96
CA LEU A 335 -45.75 6.67 -45.28
C LEU A 335 -45.92 7.03 -43.79
N VAL A 336 -45.53 6.10 -42.92
CA VAL A 336 -45.48 6.32 -41.47
C VAL A 336 -44.03 6.62 -41.11
N VAL A 337 -43.76 7.84 -40.66
CA VAL A 337 -42.48 8.19 -40.01
C VAL A 337 -42.43 7.52 -38.63
N GLY A 338 -41.23 7.19 -38.15
CA GLY A 338 -41.03 6.47 -36.88
C GLY A 338 -41.84 7.00 -35.70
N THR A 339 -42.06 6.16 -34.69
CA THR A 339 -42.83 6.53 -33.49
C THR A 339 -41.92 6.56 -32.27
N VAL A 340 -41.89 7.71 -31.58
CA VAL A 340 -41.22 7.92 -30.31
C VAL A 340 -42.26 8.25 -29.24
N LYS A 341 -42.21 7.52 -28.13
CA LYS A 341 -42.99 7.82 -26.93
C LYS A 341 -42.07 8.39 -25.85
N LEU A 342 -42.55 9.36 -25.09
CA LEU A 342 -41.84 9.93 -23.94
C LEU A 342 -42.45 9.44 -22.63
N ASP A 343 -41.60 9.30 -21.62
CA ASP A 343 -41.92 8.86 -20.27
C ASP A 343 -40.96 9.53 -19.27
N ASP A 344 -41.20 9.43 -17.98
CA ASP A 344 -40.26 9.88 -16.94
C ASP A 344 -38.98 9.03 -16.96
N GLY A 345 -37.84 9.66 -16.68
CA GLY A 345 -36.55 8.97 -16.58
C GLY A 345 -36.33 8.36 -15.20
N SER A 346 -35.47 7.34 -15.12
CA SER A 346 -35.16 6.64 -13.87
C SER A 346 -34.51 7.51 -12.77
N LEU A 347 -33.91 8.63 -13.16
CA LEU A 347 -33.27 9.60 -12.28
C LEU A 347 -34.16 10.78 -11.89
N ASP A 348 -35.42 10.78 -12.33
CA ASP A 348 -36.38 11.79 -11.95
C ASP A 348 -36.67 11.72 -10.43
N PRO A 349 -36.81 12.84 -9.70
CA PRO A 349 -36.81 12.84 -8.22
C PRO A 349 -38.04 12.20 -7.57
N ALA A 350 -39.06 11.82 -8.36
CA ALA A 350 -40.29 11.10 -7.98
C ALA A 350 -41.22 11.83 -6.98
N THR A 351 -40.83 13.00 -6.50
CA THR A 351 -41.58 13.88 -5.58
C THR A 351 -40.89 15.23 -5.50
N ASN A 352 -41.65 16.27 -5.12
CA ASN A 352 -41.10 17.58 -4.80
C ASN A 352 -40.04 17.49 -3.69
N ARG A 353 -38.99 18.31 -3.80
CA ARG A 353 -37.84 18.33 -2.87
C ARG A 353 -37.55 19.74 -2.40
N SER A 354 -36.87 19.86 -1.27
CA SER A 354 -36.25 21.13 -0.85
C SER A 354 -34.73 20.99 -0.94
N LYS A 355 -34.07 22.03 -1.46
CA LYS A 355 -32.61 22.10 -1.57
C LYS A 355 -32.11 23.43 -1.08
N GLU A 356 -31.11 23.38 -0.20
CA GLU A 356 -30.48 24.59 0.30
C GLU A 356 -29.72 25.29 -0.82
N VAL A 357 -29.69 26.62 -0.78
CA VAL A 357 -28.72 27.43 -1.54
C VAL A 357 -27.32 26.84 -1.35
N GLY A 358 -26.51 26.78 -2.41
CA GLY A 358 -25.19 26.15 -2.44
C GLY A 358 -25.20 24.65 -2.81
N THR A 359 -26.36 24.04 -3.06
CA THR A 359 -26.44 22.66 -3.55
C THR A 359 -25.84 22.57 -4.97
N THR A 360 -24.84 21.70 -5.18
CA THR A 360 -24.20 21.51 -6.49
C THR A 360 -24.60 20.18 -7.15
N GLY A 361 -24.68 20.18 -8.47
CA GLY A 361 -24.90 19.00 -9.30
C GLY A 361 -26.19 18.25 -9.00
N TYR A 362 -27.28 18.95 -8.68
CA TYR A 362 -28.58 18.34 -8.45
C TYR A 362 -29.27 18.01 -9.77
N VAL A 363 -29.88 16.83 -9.86
CA VAL A 363 -30.72 16.42 -11.00
C VAL A 363 -32.14 16.90 -10.73
N PHE A 364 -32.62 17.82 -11.56
CA PHE A 364 -33.95 18.41 -11.39
C PHE A 364 -35.03 17.53 -11.99
N THR A 365 -34.82 17.08 -13.24
CA THR A 365 -35.81 16.32 -14.01
C THR A 365 -35.10 15.32 -14.92
N SER A 366 -35.72 14.17 -15.21
CA SER A 366 -35.22 13.18 -16.18
C SER A 366 -36.30 12.75 -17.18
N LEU A 367 -35.94 12.64 -18.46
CA LEU A 367 -36.83 12.30 -19.56
C LEU A 367 -36.36 11.05 -20.31
N LYS A 368 -37.26 10.07 -20.49
CA LYS A 368 -37.02 8.80 -21.20
C LYS A 368 -37.71 8.80 -22.55
N ALA A 369 -36.96 8.53 -23.61
CA ALA A 369 -37.47 8.27 -24.95
C ALA A 369 -37.59 6.77 -25.22
N ILE A 370 -38.69 6.34 -25.85
CA ILE A 370 -39.02 4.94 -26.17
C ILE A 370 -39.27 4.83 -27.68
N VAL A 371 -38.44 4.05 -28.37
CA VAL A 371 -38.45 3.95 -29.84
C VAL A 371 -38.96 2.58 -30.28
N SER A 372 -39.95 2.53 -31.18
CA SER A 372 -40.66 1.28 -31.51
C SER A 372 -40.71 0.87 -32.99
N VAL A 373 -40.57 1.80 -33.94
CA VAL A 373 -40.84 1.53 -35.36
C VAL A 373 -39.56 1.37 -36.19
N GLU A 374 -38.63 2.32 -36.08
CA GLU A 374 -37.35 2.38 -36.79
C GLU A 374 -36.26 2.89 -35.84
N ASP A 375 -34.99 2.85 -36.26
CA ASP A 375 -33.91 3.52 -35.53
C ASP A 375 -34.11 5.04 -35.61
N VAL A 376 -33.84 5.74 -34.51
CA VAL A 376 -34.11 7.17 -34.37
C VAL A 376 -32.88 7.87 -33.78
N ARG A 377 -32.56 9.07 -34.26
CA ARG A 377 -31.63 9.98 -33.59
C ARG A 377 -32.37 11.04 -32.78
N TRP A 378 -32.03 11.15 -31.50
CA TRP A 378 -32.40 12.30 -30.68
C TRP A 378 -31.43 13.44 -30.97
N LYS A 379 -31.91 14.55 -31.55
CA LYS A 379 -31.07 15.68 -31.98
C LYS A 379 -30.88 16.73 -30.88
N SER A 380 -31.95 17.05 -30.17
CA SER A 380 -31.94 18.06 -29.11
C SER A 380 -33.12 17.88 -28.16
N VAL A 381 -32.98 18.45 -26.96
CA VAL A 381 -34.07 18.59 -26.00
C VAL A 381 -34.00 19.99 -25.38
N SER A 382 -35.17 20.58 -25.10
CA SER A 382 -35.28 21.85 -24.41
C SER A 382 -36.22 21.72 -23.22
N PHE A 383 -35.72 22.00 -22.02
CA PHE A 383 -36.53 22.07 -20.81
C PHE A 383 -37.00 23.51 -20.56
N ASN A 384 -38.23 23.69 -20.11
CA ASN A 384 -38.78 24.99 -19.73
C ASN A 384 -38.72 25.15 -18.21
N GLN A 385 -38.06 26.19 -17.72
CA GLN A 385 -38.03 26.51 -16.31
C GLN A 385 -39.30 27.29 -15.94
N SER A 386 -40.31 26.61 -15.40
CA SER A 386 -41.63 27.22 -15.11
C SER A 386 -41.71 27.86 -13.73
N GLY A 387 -40.85 27.41 -12.79
CA GLY A 387 -40.75 27.93 -11.43
C GLY A 387 -40.36 29.41 -11.32
N SER A 388 -40.31 29.90 -10.07
CA SER A 388 -40.02 31.30 -9.74
C SER A 388 -38.53 31.66 -9.68
N ALA A 389 -37.62 30.69 -9.75
CA ALA A 389 -36.18 30.92 -9.78
C ALA A 389 -35.75 31.73 -11.03
N ALA A 390 -34.85 32.70 -10.84
CA ALA A 390 -34.23 33.46 -11.91
C ALA A 390 -33.03 32.72 -12.51
N THR A 391 -32.60 33.10 -13.71
CA THR A 391 -31.38 32.53 -14.33
C THR A 391 -30.12 32.77 -13.50
N SER A 392 -30.08 33.80 -12.64
CA SER A 392 -28.98 34.06 -11.71
C SER A 392 -28.97 33.15 -10.49
N ASP A 393 -30.09 32.47 -10.19
CA ASP A 393 -30.20 31.57 -9.04
C ASP A 393 -29.63 30.19 -9.35
N LEU A 394 -29.39 29.90 -10.64
CA LEU A 394 -28.97 28.60 -11.15
C LEU A 394 -27.65 28.73 -11.93
N LYS A 395 -26.70 27.82 -11.68
CA LYS A 395 -25.44 27.75 -12.41
C LYS A 395 -25.13 26.36 -12.91
N ASN A 396 -24.23 26.29 -13.90
CA ASN A 396 -23.73 25.03 -14.45
C ASN A 396 -24.85 24.07 -14.90
N ILE A 397 -25.96 24.63 -15.40
CA ILE A 397 -27.05 23.83 -15.93
C ILE A 397 -26.58 23.12 -17.19
N VAL A 398 -26.65 21.80 -17.17
CA VAL A 398 -26.26 20.90 -18.25
C VAL A 398 -27.31 19.80 -18.41
N ILE A 399 -27.36 19.21 -19.59
CA ILE A 399 -28.15 18.00 -19.83
C ILE A 399 -27.18 16.83 -19.91
N VAL A 400 -27.43 15.78 -19.15
CA VAL A 400 -26.57 14.60 -19.07
C VAL A 400 -27.32 13.42 -19.63
N ASP A 401 -26.69 12.60 -20.47
CA ASP A 401 -27.30 11.36 -20.94
C ASP A 401 -27.11 10.18 -19.97
N GLN A 402 -27.80 9.07 -20.22
CA GLN A 402 -27.68 7.83 -19.44
C GLN A 402 -26.25 7.25 -19.37
N ASP A 403 -25.36 7.64 -20.29
CA ASP A 403 -23.96 7.21 -20.33
C ASP A 403 -23.03 8.17 -19.57
N GLY A 404 -23.57 9.26 -19.02
CA GLY A 404 -22.85 10.26 -18.23
C GLY A 404 -22.21 11.38 -19.04
N ASN A 405 -22.47 11.49 -20.34
CA ASN A 405 -21.98 12.59 -21.17
C ASN A 405 -22.78 13.86 -20.90
N SER A 406 -22.08 14.96 -20.63
CA SER A 406 -22.70 16.27 -20.39
C SER A 406 -22.75 17.12 -21.65
N TYR A 407 -23.91 17.72 -21.91
CA TYR A 407 -24.18 18.64 -22.99
C TYR A 407 -24.52 20.02 -22.41
N PRO A 408 -23.80 21.09 -22.78
CA PRO A 408 -24.07 22.43 -22.28
C PRO A 408 -25.44 22.93 -22.76
N THR A 409 -26.15 23.64 -21.89
CA THR A 409 -27.43 24.26 -22.27
C THR A 409 -27.24 25.66 -22.85
N ILE A 410 -27.98 25.96 -23.89
CA ILE A 410 -28.20 27.30 -24.42
C ILE A 410 -29.48 27.82 -23.79
N VAL A 411 -29.41 28.95 -23.08
CA VAL A 411 -30.58 29.56 -22.44
C VAL A 411 -31.22 30.54 -23.42
N SER A 412 -32.54 30.51 -23.57
CA SER A 412 -33.28 31.47 -24.41
C SER A 412 -33.21 32.90 -23.86
N ASP A 413 -33.44 33.90 -24.73
CA ASP A 413 -33.36 35.33 -24.38
C ASP A 413 -34.35 35.75 -23.26
N ASP A 414 -35.46 35.02 -23.09
CA ASP A 414 -36.43 35.22 -22.00
C ASP A 414 -36.03 34.50 -20.69
N GLY A 415 -34.92 33.77 -20.69
CA GLY A 415 -34.40 33.02 -19.54
C GLY A 415 -35.16 31.74 -19.21
N LYS A 416 -36.14 31.33 -20.03
CA LYS A 416 -37.10 30.27 -19.67
C LYS A 416 -36.81 28.91 -20.28
N TYR A 417 -36.10 28.81 -21.40
CA TYR A 417 -35.79 27.52 -22.04
C TYR A 417 -34.30 27.21 -21.96
N TYR A 418 -33.98 25.98 -21.56
CA TYR A 418 -32.62 25.45 -21.46
C TYR A 418 -32.47 24.31 -22.46
N THR A 419 -31.82 24.60 -23.59
CA THR A 419 -31.72 23.69 -24.73
C THR A 419 -30.34 23.06 -24.84
N ALA A 420 -30.25 21.73 -24.91
CA ALA A 420 -29.01 21.06 -25.31
C ALA A 420 -29.14 20.41 -26.69
N LYS A 421 -28.01 20.39 -27.41
CA LYS A 421 -27.85 19.68 -28.67
C LYS A 421 -26.89 18.53 -28.52
N PHE A 422 -27.19 17.44 -29.18
CA PHE A 422 -26.40 16.21 -29.09
C PHE A 422 -25.44 16.04 -30.29
N GLY A 423 -24.99 17.14 -30.89
CA GLY A 423 -24.10 17.12 -32.06
C GLY A 423 -24.71 16.34 -33.24
N ASN A 424 -24.12 15.19 -33.58
CA ASN A 424 -24.63 14.29 -34.61
C ASN A 424 -25.93 13.55 -34.21
N GLY A 425 -26.43 13.78 -33.00
CA GLY A 425 -27.60 13.14 -32.43
C GLY A 425 -27.27 11.81 -31.73
N ILE A 426 -28.04 11.50 -30.68
CA ILE A 426 -27.95 10.23 -29.94
C ILE A 426 -28.73 9.17 -30.71
N LEU A 427 -28.05 8.12 -31.18
CA LEU A 427 -28.71 7.02 -31.89
C LEU A 427 -29.40 6.07 -30.91
N ILE A 428 -30.72 5.95 -31.04
CA ILE A 428 -31.57 5.03 -30.28
C ILE A 428 -32.09 3.97 -31.24
N LYS A 429 -31.67 2.72 -31.03
CA LYS A 429 -32.11 1.59 -31.87
C LYS A 429 -33.59 1.27 -31.64
N LYS A 430 -34.24 0.74 -32.67
CA LYS A 430 -35.60 0.22 -32.59
C LYS A 430 -35.76 -0.76 -31.42
N GLY A 431 -36.82 -0.57 -30.63
CA GLY A 431 -37.14 -1.39 -29.46
C GLY A 431 -36.31 -1.07 -28.22
N LYS A 432 -35.55 0.05 -28.23
CA LYS A 432 -34.76 0.51 -27.09
C LYS A 432 -35.32 1.81 -26.52
N THR A 433 -34.90 2.07 -25.29
CA THR A 433 -35.14 3.33 -24.58
C THR A 433 -33.82 4.06 -24.36
N TYR A 434 -33.89 5.36 -24.16
CA TYR A 434 -32.73 6.18 -23.83
C TYR A 434 -33.16 7.36 -22.96
N GLU A 435 -32.34 7.76 -21.98
CA GLU A 435 -32.68 8.81 -21.02
C GLU A 435 -31.70 9.99 -21.07
N VAL A 436 -32.22 11.17 -20.77
CA VAL A 436 -31.43 12.39 -20.50
C VAL A 436 -32.00 13.11 -19.29
N SER A 437 -31.14 13.72 -18.48
CA SER A 437 -31.54 14.45 -17.27
C SER A 437 -30.94 15.85 -17.25
N ILE A 438 -31.71 16.83 -16.79
CA ILE A 438 -31.21 18.19 -16.57
C ILE A 438 -30.65 18.32 -15.15
N LYS A 439 -29.41 18.80 -15.05
CA LYS A 439 -28.61 18.84 -13.83
C LYS A 439 -27.94 20.20 -13.68
N GLY A 440 -27.80 20.69 -12.45
CA GLY A 440 -27.00 21.90 -12.19
C GLY A 440 -26.94 22.30 -10.72
N ASP A 441 -26.46 23.51 -10.47
CA ASP A 441 -26.21 24.07 -9.14
C ASP A 441 -27.29 25.08 -8.77
N VAL A 442 -27.68 25.10 -7.50
CA VAL A 442 -28.54 26.11 -6.88
C VAL A 442 -27.64 27.14 -6.20
N GLU A 443 -27.42 28.28 -6.84
CA GLU A 443 -26.51 29.33 -6.36
C GLU A 443 -27.22 30.36 -5.47
N GLY A 444 -28.52 30.56 -5.63
CA GLY A 444 -29.27 31.56 -4.88
C GLY A 444 -30.77 31.29 -4.91
N GLY A 445 -31.58 32.32 -4.66
CA GLY A 445 -33.03 32.21 -4.83
C GLY A 445 -33.80 31.56 -3.67
N SER A 446 -33.32 31.64 -2.43
CA SER A 446 -34.06 31.14 -1.26
C SER A 446 -35.51 31.63 -1.24
N GLY A 447 -36.45 30.70 -1.07
CA GLY A 447 -37.89 30.92 -1.15
C GLY A 447 -38.46 30.92 -2.57
N ARG A 448 -37.64 30.68 -3.59
CA ARG A 448 -38.07 30.46 -4.99
C ARG A 448 -38.06 28.97 -5.32
N GLU A 449 -38.67 28.65 -6.43
CA GLU A 449 -38.95 27.29 -6.88
C GLU A 449 -38.27 27.06 -8.22
N VAL A 450 -37.59 25.92 -8.35
CA VAL A 450 -37.06 25.43 -9.62
C VAL A 450 -37.96 24.32 -10.11
N ASP A 451 -38.43 24.44 -11.34
CA ASP A 451 -39.22 23.41 -11.98
C ASP A 451 -38.88 23.35 -13.46
N PHE A 452 -38.57 22.18 -13.98
CA PHE A 452 -38.07 21.98 -15.34
C PHE A 452 -38.97 21.02 -16.11
N ASP A 453 -39.73 21.59 -17.04
CA ASP A 453 -40.80 20.93 -17.78
C ASP A 453 -40.40 20.60 -19.21
N ILE A 454 -41.16 19.71 -19.85
CA ILE A 454 -41.27 19.70 -21.32
C ILE A 454 -42.56 20.40 -21.69
N TYR A 455 -42.45 21.66 -22.12
CA TYR A 455 -43.63 22.48 -22.40
C TYR A 455 -44.45 21.93 -23.59
N ARG A 456 -43.77 21.36 -24.60
CA ARG A 456 -44.38 20.69 -25.77
C ARG A 456 -43.58 19.48 -26.21
N TYR A 457 -44.24 18.54 -26.91
CA TYR A 457 -43.56 17.39 -27.52
C TYR A 457 -42.48 17.79 -28.54
N GLU A 458 -42.67 18.92 -29.22
CA GLU A 458 -41.70 19.44 -30.19
C GLU A 458 -40.42 20.01 -29.56
N ASP A 459 -40.40 20.19 -28.23
CA ASP A 459 -39.20 20.61 -27.50
C ASP A 459 -38.17 19.45 -27.39
N ALA A 460 -38.59 18.21 -27.70
CA ALA A 460 -37.70 17.06 -27.89
C ALA A 460 -37.71 16.63 -29.37
N VAL A 461 -36.61 16.86 -30.07
CA VAL A 461 -36.52 16.65 -31.52
C VAL A 461 -35.87 15.31 -31.84
N PHE A 462 -36.63 14.43 -32.48
CA PHE A 462 -36.21 13.11 -32.93
C PHE A 462 -36.23 13.04 -34.45
N SER A 463 -35.36 12.22 -35.06
CA SER A 463 -35.32 12.02 -36.52
C SER A 463 -35.18 10.54 -36.86
N GLY A 464 -36.02 10.04 -37.76
CA GLY A 464 -35.98 8.64 -38.19
C GLY A 464 -34.82 8.36 -39.16
N GLU A 465 -34.07 7.30 -38.94
CA GLU A 465 -32.89 6.96 -39.77
C GLU A 465 -33.26 6.39 -41.15
N THR A 466 -34.47 5.86 -41.34
CA THR A 466 -34.86 5.26 -42.62
C THR A 466 -35.18 6.31 -43.67
N PHE A 467 -35.91 7.36 -43.27
CA PHE A 467 -36.46 8.35 -44.20
C PHE A 467 -36.03 9.80 -43.91
N GLY A 468 -35.37 10.06 -42.77
CA GLY A 468 -34.79 11.37 -42.43
C GLY A 468 -35.78 12.44 -42.00
N TYR A 469 -37.04 12.09 -41.70
CA TYR A 469 -38.04 13.03 -41.19
C TYR A 469 -37.88 13.24 -39.69
N ASP A 470 -38.11 14.48 -39.24
CA ASP A 470 -38.24 14.74 -37.80
C ASP A 470 -39.62 14.25 -37.32
N ILE A 471 -39.62 13.58 -36.18
CA ILE A 471 -40.75 12.82 -35.62
C ILE A 471 -41.36 13.62 -34.48
N LYS A 472 -42.68 13.80 -34.51
CA LYS A 472 -43.45 14.26 -33.35
C LYS A 472 -43.57 13.13 -32.32
N ALA A 473 -43.02 13.35 -31.14
CA ALA A 473 -43.21 12.42 -30.02
C ALA A 473 -44.63 12.52 -29.42
N SER A 474 -45.02 11.52 -28.65
CA SER A 474 -46.24 11.50 -27.84
C SER A 474 -45.96 10.93 -26.45
N SER A 475 -46.88 11.08 -25.49
CA SER A 475 -46.76 10.37 -24.21
C SER A 475 -46.77 8.84 -24.41
N ASN A 476 -46.06 8.13 -23.54
CA ASN A 476 -46.17 6.69 -23.38
C ASN A 476 -47.46 6.29 -22.66
N THR A 477 -47.94 7.14 -21.74
CA THR A 477 -49.11 6.88 -20.90
C THR A 477 -50.41 6.97 -21.71
N THR A 478 -51.35 6.05 -21.43
CA THR A 478 -52.65 6.01 -22.13
C THR A 478 -53.67 7.03 -21.59
N ASN A 479 -53.40 7.62 -20.43
CA ASN A 479 -54.22 8.63 -19.78
C ASN A 479 -53.33 9.80 -19.35
N GLU A 480 -53.10 10.76 -20.25
CA GLU A 480 -52.55 12.06 -19.89
C GLU A 480 -53.48 12.70 -18.83
N VAL A 481 -52.89 13.25 -17.75
CA VAL A 481 -53.66 13.85 -16.65
C VAL A 481 -54.13 15.26 -17.04
N ALA A 482 -55.18 15.77 -16.41
CA ALA A 482 -55.51 17.20 -16.51
C ALA A 482 -54.37 18.02 -15.89
N THR A 483 -54.06 19.20 -16.44
CA THR A 483 -53.01 20.08 -15.89
C THR A 483 -53.26 20.33 -14.41
N GLY A 484 -52.29 19.94 -13.58
CA GLY A 484 -52.36 19.88 -12.13
C GLY A 484 -51.15 20.52 -11.46
N SER A 485 -50.80 20.05 -10.26
CA SER A 485 -49.56 20.41 -9.57
C SER A 485 -48.35 19.77 -10.23
N ASP A 486 -47.16 20.30 -9.97
CA ASP A 486 -45.83 19.77 -10.28
C ASP A 486 -45.72 18.29 -9.84
N ASP A 487 -46.07 17.35 -10.74
CA ASP A 487 -46.40 15.97 -10.40
C ASP A 487 -45.56 14.90 -11.11
N GLY A 488 -44.64 15.31 -11.98
CA GLY A 488 -43.81 14.39 -12.76
C GLY A 488 -44.60 13.62 -13.83
N ASN A 489 -45.77 14.10 -14.28
CA ASN A 489 -46.63 13.39 -15.23
C ASN A 489 -46.76 14.09 -16.60
N PHE A 490 -47.21 13.31 -17.59
CA PHE A 490 -47.60 13.84 -18.90
C PHE A 490 -49.05 14.32 -18.94
N HIS A 491 -49.28 15.50 -19.52
CA HIS A 491 -50.58 16.20 -19.49
C HIS A 491 -51.18 16.44 -20.89
N THR A 492 -52.51 16.62 -20.91
CA THR A 492 -53.31 16.81 -22.14
C THR A 492 -53.15 18.19 -22.80
N THR A 493 -52.65 19.16 -22.05
CA THR A 493 -52.29 20.51 -22.51
C THR A 493 -50.88 20.84 -22.02
N SER A 494 -50.28 21.93 -22.51
CA SER A 494 -48.95 22.36 -22.04
C SER A 494 -48.98 22.84 -20.57
N PRO A 495 -47.93 22.60 -19.77
CA PRO A 495 -46.73 21.81 -20.13
C PRO A 495 -47.06 20.34 -20.37
N ARG A 496 -46.43 19.73 -21.38
CA ARG A 496 -46.72 18.33 -21.77
C ARG A 496 -46.16 17.32 -20.80
N TYR A 497 -45.05 17.66 -20.14
CA TYR A 497 -44.51 16.97 -18.99
C TYR A 497 -44.21 18.03 -17.94
N ASP A 498 -44.81 17.89 -16.77
CA ASP A 498 -44.68 18.80 -15.64
C ASP A 498 -43.70 18.19 -14.65
N GLY A 499 -42.56 18.85 -14.41
CA GLY A 499 -41.50 18.34 -13.55
C GLY A 499 -41.91 18.26 -12.09
N TYR A 500 -41.04 17.70 -11.24
CA TYR A 500 -41.19 17.89 -9.80
C TYR A 500 -40.49 19.16 -9.37
N ARG A 501 -41.20 19.94 -8.56
CA ARG A 501 -40.69 21.17 -8.00
C ARG A 501 -39.56 20.95 -7.00
N VAL A 502 -38.57 21.83 -7.06
CA VAL A 502 -37.53 22.01 -6.05
C VAL A 502 -37.68 23.35 -5.35
N ASP A 503 -38.04 23.32 -4.07
CA ASP A 503 -38.06 24.50 -3.21
C ASP A 503 -36.62 24.86 -2.81
N ILE A 504 -36.19 26.09 -3.08
CA ILE A 504 -34.88 26.56 -2.65
C ILE A 504 -35.00 27.06 -1.20
N THR A 505 -34.23 26.47 -0.29
CA THR A 505 -34.25 26.81 1.14
C THR A 505 -32.97 27.54 1.59
N LYS A 506 -33.05 28.20 2.75
CA LYS A 506 -31.98 29.05 3.33
C LYS A 506 -30.89 28.21 4.01
N GLY A 507 -29.68 28.75 4.17
CA GLY A 507 -28.60 28.04 4.88
C GLY A 507 -28.94 27.60 6.31
N SER A 508 -28.10 26.76 6.90
CA SER A 508 -28.28 26.25 8.28
C SER A 508 -27.00 26.38 9.11
N LEU A 509 -27.15 26.71 10.40
CA LEU A 509 -26.05 26.76 11.38
C LEU A 509 -26.26 25.70 12.46
N SER A 510 -25.27 24.86 12.68
CA SER A 510 -25.24 23.93 13.81
C SER A 510 -23.99 24.11 14.63
N VAL A 511 -24.11 23.92 15.94
CA VAL A 511 -23.02 24.14 16.89
C VAL A 511 -22.84 22.91 17.78
N SER A 512 -21.59 22.52 18.02
CA SER A 512 -21.25 21.42 18.92
C SER A 512 -19.97 21.72 19.72
N LYS A 513 -19.67 20.87 20.71
CA LYS A 513 -18.38 20.94 21.42
C LYS A 513 -17.27 20.49 20.48
N ALA A 514 -16.21 21.28 20.33
CA ALA A 514 -15.04 20.86 19.57
C ALA A 514 -14.21 19.83 20.37
N SER A 515 -13.75 18.78 19.69
CA SER A 515 -12.89 17.75 20.29
C SER A 515 -11.41 18.16 20.42
N THR A 516 -11.03 19.29 19.84
CA THR A 516 -9.66 19.84 19.85
C THR A 516 -9.20 20.31 21.23
N VAL A 517 -10.12 20.58 22.15
CA VAL A 517 -9.82 21.02 23.51
C VAL A 517 -10.46 20.06 24.52
N GLY A 518 -9.61 19.32 25.24
CA GLY A 518 -9.99 18.43 26.34
C GLY A 518 -10.06 19.15 27.69
N ALA A 519 -10.39 18.40 28.74
CA ALA A 519 -10.19 18.88 30.11
C ALA A 519 -8.68 19.05 30.37
N ASP A 520 -8.31 20.12 31.08
CA ASP A 520 -6.92 20.46 31.36
C ASP A 520 -6.79 21.02 32.79
N ASN A 521 -5.59 20.87 33.36
CA ASN A 521 -5.18 21.51 34.59
C ASN A 521 -4.58 22.88 34.26
N LEU A 522 -5.09 23.97 34.85
CA LEU A 522 -4.60 25.32 34.63
C LEU A 522 -3.86 25.84 35.88
N ALA A 523 -2.77 26.58 35.69
CA ALA A 523 -2.11 27.28 36.78
C ALA A 523 -2.78 28.64 37.03
N ALA A 524 -2.86 29.02 38.30
CA ALA A 524 -3.24 30.39 38.67
C ALA A 524 -2.22 31.41 38.12
N GLY A 525 -2.70 32.56 37.69
CA GLY A 525 -1.92 33.60 37.02
C GLY A 525 -1.59 33.31 35.53
N THR A 526 -2.26 32.36 34.88
CA THR A 526 -2.06 32.08 33.44
C THR A 526 -2.80 33.12 32.60
N ASN A 527 -2.09 33.82 31.72
CA ASN A 527 -2.70 34.72 30.74
C ASN A 527 -3.19 33.92 29.54
N GLN A 528 -4.39 34.24 29.05
CA GLN A 528 -5.04 33.62 27.89
C GLN A 528 -5.06 32.09 27.97
N ALA A 529 -5.36 31.54 29.14
CA ALA A 529 -5.61 30.12 29.33
C ALA A 529 -6.79 29.67 28.47
N VAL A 530 -6.63 28.54 27.78
CA VAL A 530 -7.73 27.95 26.99
C VAL A 530 -8.80 27.44 27.94
N LEU A 531 -10.05 27.85 27.73
CA LEU A 531 -11.20 27.44 28.55
C LEU A 531 -12.13 26.46 27.84
N GLY A 532 -12.11 26.43 26.51
CA GLY A 532 -12.92 25.51 25.71
C GLY A 532 -12.93 25.88 24.24
N ALA A 533 -13.51 25.02 23.40
CA ALA A 533 -13.71 25.30 21.98
C ALA A 533 -15.05 24.74 21.48
N PHE A 534 -15.64 25.43 20.51
CA PHE A 534 -16.94 25.11 19.92
C PHE A 534 -16.81 25.04 18.41
N GLU A 535 -17.41 24.02 17.81
CA GLU A 535 -17.47 23.82 16.35
C GLU A 535 -18.79 24.38 15.83
N PHE A 536 -18.71 25.32 14.89
CA PHE A 536 -19.83 25.89 14.15
C PHE A 536 -19.78 25.32 12.74
N GLU A 537 -20.82 24.61 12.32
CA GLU A 537 -20.97 24.08 10.97
C GLU A 537 -22.07 24.86 10.24
N ALA A 538 -21.66 25.71 9.30
CA ALA A 538 -22.55 26.39 8.38
C ALA A 538 -22.73 25.56 7.10
N LYS A 539 -23.97 25.38 6.64
CA LYS A 539 -24.29 24.70 5.39
C LYS A 539 -25.08 25.61 4.47
N GLY A 540 -24.78 25.49 3.18
CA GLY A 540 -25.43 26.22 2.10
C GLY A 540 -24.72 27.54 1.78
N GLU A 541 -24.68 28.45 2.74
CA GLU A 541 -24.06 29.78 2.61
C GLU A 541 -23.26 30.14 3.88
N PRO A 542 -22.33 31.12 3.82
CA PRO A 542 -21.76 31.71 5.04
C PRO A 542 -22.84 32.35 5.91
N ILE A 543 -22.68 32.27 7.24
CA ILE A 543 -23.70 32.74 8.19
C ILE A 543 -23.09 33.74 9.15
N THR A 544 -23.66 34.94 9.21
CA THR A 544 -23.24 36.00 10.14
C THR A 544 -24.20 36.13 11.31
N PHE A 545 -23.67 36.37 12.51
CA PHE A 545 -24.41 36.78 13.70
C PHE A 545 -23.73 37.99 14.36
N THR A 546 -24.50 38.83 15.06
CA THR A 546 -24.00 40.11 15.60
C THR A 546 -23.76 40.11 17.11
N SER A 547 -24.04 39.01 17.81
CA SER A 547 -23.73 38.86 19.22
C SER A 547 -23.71 37.40 19.63
N TRP A 548 -22.84 37.06 20.60
CA TRP A 548 -22.70 35.73 21.17
C TRP A 548 -22.61 35.77 22.71
N VAL A 549 -23.62 35.25 23.38
CA VAL A 549 -23.64 35.15 24.85
C VAL A 549 -23.00 33.83 25.29
N LEU A 550 -21.86 33.91 25.97
CA LEU A 550 -21.23 32.75 26.62
C LEU A 550 -21.59 32.71 28.10
N THR A 551 -21.83 31.50 28.62
CA THR A 551 -22.02 31.25 30.04
C THR A 551 -20.77 30.61 30.63
N VAL A 552 -20.20 31.23 31.67
CA VAL A 552 -19.04 30.74 32.42
C VAL A 552 -19.53 30.21 33.77
N VAL A 553 -19.19 28.96 34.08
CA VAL A 553 -19.53 28.30 35.34
C VAL A 553 -18.25 28.01 36.11
N THR A 554 -18.23 28.39 37.39
CA THR A 554 -17.09 28.15 38.28
C THR A 554 -17.53 27.42 39.56
N THR A 555 -16.63 26.67 40.18
CA THR A 555 -16.84 26.08 41.52
C THR A 555 -15.93 26.77 42.53
N GLU A 556 -16.46 27.09 43.72
CA GLU A 556 -15.64 27.54 44.86
C GLU A 556 -15.74 26.56 46.04
N GLY A 557 -14.60 26.27 46.68
CA GLY A 557 -14.59 25.73 48.05
C GLY A 557 -14.89 26.83 49.08
N ALA A 558 -15.99 26.68 49.81
CA ALA A 558 -16.49 27.47 50.95
C ALA A 558 -15.75 28.76 51.42
N ALA A 559 -16.49 29.88 51.43
CA ALA A 559 -16.40 31.11 52.23
C ALA A 559 -15.03 31.83 52.37
N GLY A 560 -14.82 32.86 51.56
CA GLY A 560 -13.81 33.91 51.77
C GLY A 560 -13.92 35.02 50.72
N THR A 561 -13.70 36.27 51.12
CA THR A 561 -14.07 37.55 50.44
C THR A 561 -13.34 37.89 49.13
N ASN A 562 -12.77 36.93 48.41
CA ASN A 562 -12.03 37.21 47.18
C ASN A 562 -12.72 36.55 45.98
N GLU A 563 -13.76 37.21 45.50
CA GLU A 563 -14.20 37.40 44.10
C GLU A 563 -13.41 36.66 42.99
N LYS A 564 -13.99 35.66 42.27
CA LYS A 564 -13.29 34.84 41.24
C LYS A 564 -14.05 34.72 39.91
N ALA A 565 -13.65 35.51 38.91
CA ALA A 565 -14.07 35.33 37.52
C ALA A 565 -12.84 35.42 36.59
N PRO A 566 -12.77 34.65 35.49
CA PRO A 566 -11.76 34.87 34.46
C PRO A 566 -11.90 36.27 33.87
N THR A 567 -10.80 36.93 33.58
CA THR A 567 -10.78 38.26 32.95
C THR A 567 -10.31 38.18 31.51
N ASN A 568 -10.46 39.25 30.72
CA ASN A 568 -9.92 39.33 29.36
C ASN A 568 -10.31 38.13 28.46
N LEU A 569 -11.59 37.73 28.50
CA LEU A 569 -12.10 36.65 27.68
C LEU A 569 -12.03 37.03 26.21
N THR A 570 -11.42 36.15 25.42
CA THR A 570 -11.11 36.36 24.01
C THR A 570 -11.42 35.09 23.22
N VAL A 571 -12.07 35.26 22.07
CA VAL A 571 -12.41 34.17 21.15
C VAL A 571 -11.47 34.21 19.96
N TYR A 572 -10.92 33.05 19.60
CA TYR A 572 -10.02 32.87 18.46
C TYR A 572 -10.65 31.95 17.42
N ASN A 573 -10.45 32.24 16.15
CA ASN A 573 -10.79 31.32 15.07
C ASN A 573 -9.74 30.20 14.93
N ALA A 574 -10.01 29.23 14.06
CA ALA A 574 -9.11 28.10 13.81
C ALA A 574 -7.71 28.49 13.30
N SER A 575 -7.56 29.68 12.72
CA SER A 575 -6.25 30.20 12.25
C SER A 575 -5.48 30.96 13.33
N GLY A 576 -6.01 31.05 14.55
CA GLY A 576 -5.43 31.83 15.65
C GLY A 576 -5.68 33.34 15.56
N GLY A 577 -6.52 33.79 14.61
CA GLY A 577 -6.97 35.17 14.55
C GLY A 577 -8.00 35.45 15.64
N VAL A 578 -7.89 36.62 16.28
CA VAL A 578 -8.87 37.11 17.25
C VAL A 578 -10.18 37.41 16.54
N VAL A 579 -11.27 36.82 17.02
CA VAL A 579 -12.64 37.07 16.57
C VAL A 579 -13.27 38.14 17.44
N GLU A 580 -13.02 38.08 18.74
CA GLU A 580 -13.47 39.08 19.71
C GLU A 580 -12.55 39.05 20.94
N SER A 581 -12.24 40.20 21.54
CA SER A 581 -11.24 40.29 22.62
C SER A 581 -11.59 41.27 23.72
N GLY A 582 -11.08 41.00 24.93
CA GLY A 582 -10.98 42.01 25.98
C GLY A 582 -12.21 42.17 26.86
N ILE A 583 -13.07 41.15 26.95
CA ILE A 583 -14.27 41.24 27.79
C ILE A 583 -14.04 40.56 29.14
N ASP A 584 -14.19 41.32 30.22
CA ASP A 584 -14.17 40.76 31.57
C ASP A 584 -15.48 40.03 31.88
N VAL A 585 -15.39 38.83 32.46
CA VAL A 585 -16.56 38.08 32.86
C VAL A 585 -17.21 38.78 34.06
N PRO A 586 -18.52 39.10 34.02
CA PRO A 586 -19.17 39.86 35.07
C PRO A 586 -19.06 39.19 36.44
N HIS A 587 -18.70 39.98 37.44
CA HIS A 587 -18.49 39.50 38.80
C HIS A 587 -19.83 39.36 39.57
N THR A 588 -20.08 38.19 40.16
CA THR A 588 -21.15 38.01 41.17
C THR A 588 -20.57 37.49 42.47
N SER A 589 -21.04 37.98 43.62
CA SER A 589 -20.48 37.72 44.96
C SER A 589 -20.59 36.27 45.49
N THR A 590 -20.92 35.30 44.63
CA THR A 590 -21.06 33.88 44.96
C THR A 590 -20.61 33.03 43.77
N ALA A 591 -19.90 31.92 44.00
CA ALA A 591 -19.71 30.84 43.02
C ALA A 591 -20.98 30.60 42.20
N GLY A 592 -20.87 30.64 40.87
CA GLY A 592 -22.09 30.77 40.08
C GLY A 592 -21.93 30.63 38.57
N THR A 593 -23.09 30.76 37.94
CA THR A 593 -23.24 30.80 36.48
C THR A 593 -23.26 32.27 36.06
N MET A 594 -22.23 32.73 35.37
CA MET A 594 -22.07 34.10 34.88
C MET A 594 -22.28 34.12 33.36
N SER A 595 -22.77 35.23 32.81
CA SER A 595 -22.92 35.39 31.35
C SER A 595 -22.08 36.54 30.85
N VAL A 596 -21.37 36.35 29.74
CA VAL A 596 -20.60 37.38 29.03
C VAL A 596 -21.19 37.54 27.64
N THR A 597 -21.44 38.78 27.22
CA THR A 597 -22.01 39.08 25.90
C THR A 597 -20.91 39.60 25.01
N LEU A 598 -20.64 38.85 23.94
CA LEU A 598 -19.79 39.22 22.84
C LEU A 598 -20.66 39.98 21.81
N THR A 599 -20.23 41.13 21.31
CA THR A 599 -21.02 42.04 20.45
C THR A 599 -20.44 42.26 19.06
N ASP A 600 -19.27 41.70 18.74
CA ASP A 600 -18.72 41.79 17.40
C ASP A 600 -19.49 40.88 16.44
N SER A 601 -19.54 41.28 15.16
CA SER A 601 -20.16 40.46 14.12
C SER A 601 -19.21 39.38 13.67
N VAL A 602 -19.68 38.12 13.67
CA VAL A 602 -18.90 36.95 13.30
C VAL A 602 -19.55 36.27 12.10
N THR A 603 -18.79 36.17 11.01
CA THR A 603 -19.15 35.35 9.85
C THR A 603 -18.56 33.96 9.99
N VAL A 604 -19.42 32.94 9.91
CA VAL A 604 -19.05 31.52 9.86
C VAL A 604 -19.00 31.10 8.39
N PRO A 605 -17.82 30.79 7.83
CA PRO A 605 -17.71 30.25 6.47
C PRO A 605 -18.45 28.92 6.33
N VAL A 606 -18.84 28.56 5.10
CA VAL A 606 -19.42 27.24 4.82
C VAL A 606 -18.45 26.13 5.25
N GLY A 607 -19.00 25.10 5.91
CA GLY A 607 -18.26 24.01 6.51
C GLY A 607 -18.05 24.17 8.01
N LYS A 608 -17.13 23.38 8.57
CA LYS A 608 -16.85 23.30 10.01
C LYS A 608 -15.78 24.32 10.40
N ASN A 609 -16.08 25.15 11.39
CA ASN A 609 -15.20 26.19 11.91
C ASN A 609 -15.09 26.08 13.43
N ILE A 610 -13.87 26.08 13.96
CA ILE A 610 -13.63 25.97 15.40
C ILE A 610 -13.32 27.33 15.99
N TYR A 611 -14.06 27.70 17.03
CA TYR A 611 -13.86 28.91 17.81
C TYR A 611 -13.38 28.53 19.22
N THR A 612 -12.19 29.00 19.59
CA THR A 612 -11.54 28.70 20.88
C THR A 612 -11.69 29.87 21.83
N VAL A 613 -12.21 29.61 23.02
CA VAL A 613 -12.39 30.60 24.09
C VAL A 613 -11.18 30.55 25.02
N LYS A 614 -10.55 31.69 25.26
CA LYS A 614 -9.44 31.86 26.20
C LYS A 614 -9.74 33.00 27.18
N ALA A 615 -9.14 32.97 28.37
CA ALA A 615 -9.24 34.05 29.35
C ALA A 615 -8.01 34.09 30.26
N ASP A 616 -7.80 35.21 30.94
CA ASP A 616 -6.79 35.36 31.97
C ASP A 616 -7.30 34.78 33.29
N ILE A 617 -6.47 33.95 33.94
CA ILE A 617 -6.72 33.34 35.24
C ILE A 617 -5.79 34.04 36.22
N ASP A 618 -6.30 34.85 37.15
CA ASP A 618 -5.45 35.58 38.09
C ASP A 618 -4.79 34.67 39.16
N GLU A 619 -3.95 35.23 40.03
CA GLU A 619 -3.24 34.46 41.07
C GLU A 619 -4.11 34.07 42.26
N ASN A 620 -5.35 34.52 42.32
CA ASN A 620 -6.18 34.33 43.51
C ASN A 620 -6.94 32.98 43.49
N TRP A 621 -6.96 32.27 42.37
CA TRP A 621 -7.64 30.97 42.21
C TRP A 621 -7.03 29.87 43.10
N ARG A 622 -7.87 29.00 43.67
CA ARG A 622 -7.41 27.90 44.55
C ARG A 622 -7.22 26.60 43.77
N THR A 623 -6.33 25.75 44.28
CA THR A 623 -6.18 24.39 43.73
C THR A 623 -7.50 23.62 43.86
N ASN A 624 -7.90 22.98 42.76
CA ASN A 624 -9.15 22.24 42.52
C ASN A 624 -10.40 23.09 42.20
N ASP A 625 -10.30 24.41 42.10
CA ASP A 625 -11.39 25.20 41.50
C ASP A 625 -11.58 24.78 40.03
N THR A 626 -12.80 24.89 39.49
CA THR A 626 -13.10 24.50 38.10
C THR A 626 -13.72 25.62 37.31
N ILE A 627 -13.52 25.61 35.99
CA ILE A 627 -14.06 26.57 35.03
C ILE A 627 -14.66 25.80 33.85
N ILE A 628 -15.89 26.12 33.47
CA ILE A 628 -16.58 25.54 32.30
C ILE A 628 -17.20 26.69 31.50
N VAL A 629 -16.99 26.68 30.18
CA VAL A 629 -17.69 27.58 29.24
C VAL A 629 -18.80 26.79 28.53
N ARG A 630 -20.00 27.37 28.42
CA ARG A 630 -21.16 26.75 27.75
C ARG A 630 -22.12 27.81 27.19
N PHE A 631 -23.01 27.44 26.28
CA PHE A 631 -24.12 28.31 25.84
C PHE A 631 -25.22 27.49 25.15
N ILE A 632 -26.38 28.10 24.89
CA ILE A 632 -27.47 27.51 24.10
C ILE A 632 -27.51 28.23 22.75
N PRO A 633 -27.08 27.62 21.63
CA PRO A 633 -26.96 28.28 20.33
C PRO A 633 -28.24 29.01 19.89
N SER A 634 -29.41 28.40 20.08
CA SER A 634 -30.71 28.96 19.67
C SER A 634 -31.12 30.25 20.39
N THR A 635 -30.50 30.60 21.52
CA THR A 635 -30.85 31.80 22.32
C THR A 635 -29.66 32.70 22.61
N ALA A 636 -28.44 32.19 22.48
CA ALA A 636 -27.22 32.93 22.79
C ALA A 636 -26.65 33.70 21.59
N LEU A 637 -27.05 33.32 20.36
CA LEU A 637 -26.66 34.02 19.14
C LEU A 637 -27.79 34.96 18.71
N SER A 638 -27.46 36.19 18.31
CA SER A 638 -28.45 37.20 17.89
C SER A 638 -28.24 37.67 16.45
N SER A 639 -29.33 38.10 15.80
CA SER A 639 -29.33 38.65 14.42
C SER A 639 -28.63 37.75 13.41
N ILE A 640 -28.96 36.46 13.43
CA ILE A 640 -28.29 35.43 12.64
C ILE A 640 -28.88 35.44 11.24
N THR A 641 -28.08 35.74 10.23
CA THR A 641 -28.50 35.82 8.82
C THR A 641 -27.55 35.06 7.92
N GLY A 642 -28.07 34.45 6.86
CA GLY A 642 -27.25 34.02 5.74
C GLY A 642 -26.67 35.23 5.01
N ASP A 643 -25.37 35.21 4.70
CA ASP A 643 -24.67 36.36 4.10
C ASP A 643 -25.10 36.61 2.65
N GLU A 644 -25.47 35.56 1.94
CA GLU A 644 -25.89 35.64 0.55
C GLU A 644 -27.39 35.90 0.45
N THR A 645 -28.19 35.21 1.27
CA THR A 645 -29.66 35.29 1.21
C THR A 645 -30.25 36.41 2.05
N GLY A 646 -29.54 36.90 3.08
CA GLY A 646 -30.06 37.85 4.07
C GLY A 646 -31.16 37.28 4.98
N ASN A 647 -31.48 35.99 4.86
CA ASN A 647 -32.57 35.36 5.60
C ASN A 647 -32.16 35.02 7.03
N THR A 648 -33.08 35.17 7.99
CA THR A 648 -32.84 34.80 9.38
C THR A 648 -32.65 33.29 9.54
N ILE A 649 -31.55 32.86 10.16
CA ILE A 649 -31.24 31.46 10.46
C ILE A 649 -31.57 31.12 11.92
N THR A 650 -32.15 29.95 12.16
CA THR A 650 -32.31 29.40 13.51
C THR A 650 -31.21 28.39 13.76
N PRO A 651 -30.24 28.66 14.64
CA PRO A 651 -29.13 27.76 14.88
C PRO A 651 -29.57 26.59 15.76
N SER A 652 -28.90 25.46 15.59
CA SER A 652 -29.09 24.26 16.40
C SER A 652 -27.83 23.93 17.20
N PRO A 653 -27.91 23.17 18.31
CA PRO A 653 -29.14 22.70 18.98
C PRO A 653 -29.84 23.79 19.81
N ALA A 654 -31.08 23.50 20.23
CA ALA A 654 -31.82 24.27 21.23
C ALA A 654 -31.46 23.89 22.69
N SER A 655 -30.47 23.02 22.88
CA SER A 655 -29.96 22.56 24.16
C SER A 655 -28.58 23.14 24.45
N VAL A 656 -28.15 23.09 25.71
CA VAL A 656 -26.83 23.59 26.12
C VAL A 656 -25.70 22.78 25.47
N VAL A 657 -24.74 23.49 24.88
CA VAL A 657 -23.46 22.96 24.42
C VAL A 657 -22.41 23.32 25.46
N THR A 658 -21.79 22.31 26.08
CA THR A 658 -20.86 22.48 27.21
C THR A 658 -19.44 22.13 26.80
N GLY A 659 -18.50 23.05 27.05
CA GLY A 659 -17.06 22.85 26.87
C GLY A 659 -16.47 21.86 27.87
N PRO A 660 -15.16 21.59 27.81
CA PRO A 660 -14.48 20.80 28.82
C PRO A 660 -14.44 21.50 30.19
N THR A 661 -14.27 20.72 31.26
CA THR A 661 -13.98 21.24 32.60
C THR A 661 -12.49 21.52 32.72
N MET A 662 -12.13 22.79 32.93
CA MET A 662 -10.77 23.17 33.30
C MET A 662 -10.65 23.16 34.82
N THR A 663 -9.54 22.66 35.36
CA THR A 663 -9.32 22.56 36.81
C THR A 663 -8.07 23.32 37.21
N ILE A 664 -8.16 24.20 38.19
CA ILE A 664 -6.99 24.92 38.70
C ILE A 664 -6.12 23.97 39.50
N LYS A 665 -4.82 23.93 39.23
CA LYS A 665 -3.84 23.12 39.97
C LYS A 665 -2.55 23.92 40.21
N ALA A 666 -1.87 23.63 41.32
CA ALA A 666 -0.50 24.06 41.52
C ALA A 666 0.47 23.20 40.67
N GLY A 667 1.73 23.64 40.52
CA GLY A 667 2.78 22.79 39.98
C GLY A 667 2.96 21.53 40.84
N ALA A 668 3.02 20.34 40.23
CA ALA A 668 3.16 19.08 40.98
C ALA A 668 3.92 18.03 40.15
N LEU A 669 4.91 17.38 40.78
CA LEU A 669 5.65 16.27 40.16
C LEU A 669 5.69 15.09 41.11
N SER A 670 5.42 13.90 40.60
CA SER A 670 5.76 12.64 41.26
C SER A 670 6.98 12.00 40.60
N ILE A 671 7.94 11.57 41.41
CA ILE A 671 9.17 10.92 40.94
C ILE A 671 9.24 9.52 41.53
N SER A 672 9.46 8.51 40.69
CA SER A 672 9.62 7.12 41.10
C SER A 672 10.58 6.37 40.19
N PRO A 673 11.25 5.30 40.66
CA PRO A 673 11.92 4.35 39.78
C PRO A 673 10.93 3.73 38.77
N ASP A 674 11.36 3.58 37.52
CA ASP A 674 10.54 2.99 36.47
C ASP A 674 10.55 1.45 36.60
N THR A 675 9.38 0.88 36.90
CA THR A 675 9.20 -0.57 37.09
C THR A 675 9.41 -1.40 35.83
N SER A 676 9.45 -0.77 34.65
CA SER A 676 9.75 -1.43 33.37
C SER A 676 11.24 -1.70 33.15
N PHE A 677 12.14 -1.12 33.96
CA PHE A 677 13.55 -1.48 33.92
C PHE A 677 13.73 -2.87 34.54
N ALA A 678 14.09 -3.87 33.73
CA ALA A 678 14.33 -5.23 34.21
C ALA A 678 15.70 -5.33 34.88
N THR A 679 15.85 -6.29 35.80
CA THR A 679 17.19 -6.64 36.29
C THR A 679 18.00 -7.23 35.13
N THR A 680 19.14 -6.62 34.83
CA THR A 680 20.00 -7.03 33.71
C THR A 680 21.40 -7.40 34.19
N THR A 681 22.03 -8.33 33.49
CA THR A 681 23.45 -8.63 33.69
C THR A 681 24.30 -7.81 32.73
N LEU A 682 25.24 -7.04 33.27
CA LEU A 682 26.24 -6.29 32.54
C LEU A 682 27.60 -6.97 32.65
N ILE A 683 28.41 -6.81 31.60
CA ILE A 683 29.78 -7.34 31.58
C ILE A 683 30.75 -6.25 32.03
N ALA A 684 31.74 -6.60 32.84
CA ALA A 684 32.84 -5.70 33.17
C ALA A 684 33.45 -5.09 31.90
N ASN A 685 33.92 -3.84 31.94
CA ASN A 685 34.39 -3.07 30.78
C ASN A 685 33.27 -2.62 29.79
N SER A 686 31.99 -2.76 30.16
CA SER A 686 30.88 -2.17 29.38
C SER A 686 30.88 -0.65 29.47
N GLN A 687 30.61 0.05 28.37
CA GLN A 687 30.55 1.50 28.32
C GLN A 687 29.14 1.98 27.96
N ASN A 688 28.72 3.10 28.56
CA ASN A 688 27.47 3.81 28.28
C ASN A 688 26.24 2.88 28.30
N VAL A 689 26.14 2.05 29.33
CA VAL A 689 25.05 1.09 29.54
C VAL A 689 24.03 1.62 30.52
N GLU A 690 22.75 1.30 30.31
CA GLU A 690 21.67 1.72 31.23
C GLU A 690 21.77 0.92 32.53
N VAL A 691 21.87 1.64 33.66
CA VAL A 691 22.01 1.06 35.00
C VAL A 691 20.83 1.35 35.92
N GLY A 692 19.93 2.25 35.51
CA GLY A 692 18.68 2.57 36.20
C GLY A 692 17.77 3.45 35.35
N ARG A 693 16.52 3.62 35.78
CA ARG A 693 15.51 4.41 35.07
C ARG A 693 14.48 5.01 36.03
N PHE A 694 14.02 6.22 35.73
CA PHE A 694 13.08 6.99 36.56
C PHE A 694 11.91 7.53 35.75
N THR A 695 10.75 7.56 36.37
CA THR A 695 9.50 8.15 35.86
C THR A 695 9.26 9.49 36.55
N LEU A 696 9.02 10.51 35.74
CA LEU A 696 8.65 11.87 36.14
C LEU A 696 7.20 12.10 35.71
N ASP A 697 6.27 12.10 36.65
CA ASP A 697 4.83 12.20 36.41
C ASP A 697 4.31 13.58 36.81
N ALA A 698 3.97 14.39 35.82
CA ALA A 698 3.39 15.73 35.96
C ALA A 698 1.90 15.75 35.61
N THR A 699 1.21 14.61 35.65
CA THR A 699 -0.22 14.49 35.28
C THR A 699 -1.15 15.30 36.20
N ALA A 700 -0.74 15.53 37.45
CA ALA A 700 -1.45 16.36 38.41
C ALA A 700 -1.01 17.83 38.42
N SER A 701 -0.04 18.21 37.57
CA SER A 701 0.51 19.58 37.54
C SER A 701 -0.42 20.54 36.82
N GLY A 702 -0.56 21.77 37.35
CA GLY A 702 -1.19 22.88 36.63
C GLY A 702 -0.26 23.64 35.68
N ASP A 703 1.05 23.43 35.82
CA ASP A 703 2.09 24.18 35.10
C ASP A 703 3.19 23.25 34.57
N ASP A 704 3.84 23.69 33.49
CA ASP A 704 5.05 23.04 32.98
C ASP A 704 6.19 23.18 34.01
N LEU A 705 6.96 22.11 34.16
CA LEU A 705 7.98 22.00 35.18
C LEU A 705 9.39 21.98 34.57
N LYS A 706 10.35 22.52 35.31
CA LYS A 706 11.77 22.56 34.96
C LYS A 706 12.59 22.00 36.11
N ILE A 707 13.49 21.07 35.79
CA ILE A 707 14.40 20.42 36.74
C ILE A 707 15.82 20.90 36.46
N THR A 708 16.53 21.36 37.50
CA THR A 708 17.94 21.79 37.42
C THR A 708 18.90 20.86 38.15
N VAL A 709 18.42 20.18 39.18
CA VAL A 709 19.21 19.25 39.99
C VAL A 709 18.38 18.00 40.24
N ALA A 710 18.96 16.85 39.89
CA ALA A 710 18.40 15.53 40.18
C ALA A 710 19.18 14.85 41.29
N LYS A 711 18.51 14.10 42.16
CA LYS A 711 19.12 13.35 43.27
C LYS A 711 18.66 11.88 43.22
N VAL A 712 19.60 10.95 43.28
CA VAL A 712 19.35 9.49 43.19
C VAL A 712 20.13 8.78 44.29
N ARG A 713 19.54 7.81 44.97
CA ARG A 713 20.24 6.96 45.93
C ARG A 713 20.74 5.69 45.27
N LYS A 714 22.02 5.38 45.43
CA LYS A 714 22.63 4.11 45.02
C LYS A 714 22.64 3.14 46.19
N ASN A 715 22.31 1.87 45.92
CA ASN A 715 22.40 0.73 46.83
C ASN A 715 23.21 -0.39 46.14
N SER A 716 24.36 -0.80 46.68
CA SER A 716 25.28 -1.78 46.08
C SER A 716 26.02 -2.64 47.10
N ASN A 717 26.51 -3.81 46.69
CA ASN A 717 27.51 -4.61 47.43
C ASN A 717 28.94 -4.46 46.84
N ALA A 718 29.08 -3.60 45.84
CA ALA A 718 30.26 -3.46 45.01
C ALA A 718 30.99 -2.14 45.30
N GLY A 719 32.32 -2.13 45.10
CA GLY A 719 33.13 -0.92 45.24
C GLY A 719 32.85 0.14 44.18
N ALA A 720 33.74 1.13 44.03
CA ALA A 720 33.65 2.21 43.05
C ALA A 720 33.95 1.72 41.61
N THR A 721 33.11 0.82 41.09
CA THR A 721 33.29 0.18 39.77
C THR A 721 32.27 0.62 38.72
N LEU A 722 31.34 1.52 39.07
CA LEU A 722 30.61 2.32 38.09
C LEU A 722 31.25 3.70 37.99
N THR A 723 31.46 4.18 36.76
CA THR A 723 32.01 5.51 36.50
C THR A 723 31.16 6.23 35.46
N ARG A 724 31.34 7.54 35.32
CA ARG A 724 30.68 8.34 34.28
C ARG A 724 29.15 8.20 34.26
N LEU A 725 28.52 8.38 35.41
CA LEU A 725 27.08 8.38 35.57
C LEU A 725 26.47 9.60 34.88
N VAL A 726 25.58 9.34 33.94
CA VAL A 726 24.91 10.33 33.10
C VAL A 726 23.41 10.04 33.09
N LEU A 727 22.61 11.02 33.50
CA LEU A 727 21.17 11.02 33.26
C LEU A 727 20.92 11.42 31.81
N ARG A 728 19.95 10.77 31.17
CA ARG A 728 19.54 11.06 29.79
C ARG A 728 18.05 11.32 29.70
N ASP A 729 17.68 12.25 28.83
CA ASP A 729 16.29 12.50 28.47
C ASP A 729 15.76 11.38 27.56
N GLY A 730 15.27 10.32 28.20
CA GLY A 730 14.89 9.06 27.56
C GLY A 730 15.74 7.88 28.02
N THR A 731 15.44 6.70 27.46
CA THR A 731 15.93 5.40 27.95
C THR A 731 16.93 4.74 27.02
N THR A 732 17.54 5.49 26.10
CA THR A 732 18.52 4.96 25.14
C THR A 732 19.90 5.57 25.37
N SER A 733 20.95 4.84 25.04
CA SER A 733 22.34 5.31 25.20
C SER A 733 22.67 6.52 24.33
N THR A 734 21.83 6.80 23.32
CA THR A 734 21.88 7.94 22.41
C THR A 734 20.95 9.09 22.80
N SER A 735 20.09 8.91 23.80
CA SER A 735 19.21 9.97 24.30
C SER A 735 20.04 11.17 24.79
N PRO A 736 19.55 12.42 24.63
CA PRO A 736 20.29 13.62 25.05
C PRO A 736 20.78 13.50 26.49
N ALA A 737 22.09 13.73 26.69
CA ALA A 737 22.68 13.72 28.02
C ALA A 737 22.25 14.99 28.78
N LEU A 738 21.88 14.81 30.04
CA LEU A 738 21.45 15.90 30.92
C LEU A 738 22.60 16.44 31.77
N ASN A 739 23.69 15.67 31.94
CA ASN A 739 24.91 16.09 32.60
C ASN A 739 26.13 15.53 31.85
N THR A 740 27.10 16.39 31.54
CA THR A 740 28.28 16.06 30.73
C THR A 740 29.54 16.75 31.27
N GLY A 741 30.72 16.34 30.78
CA GLY A 741 31.99 16.97 31.14
C GLY A 741 32.25 16.97 32.64
N SER A 742 32.42 18.16 33.25
CA SER A 742 32.65 18.30 34.69
C SER A 742 31.45 17.94 35.57
N ASN A 743 30.26 17.77 34.98
CA ASN A 743 29.04 17.36 35.68
C ASN A 743 28.77 15.85 35.58
N GLU A 744 29.64 15.07 34.91
CA GLU A 744 29.59 13.60 34.98
C GLU A 744 29.95 13.13 36.39
N VAL A 745 29.14 12.23 36.93
CA VAL A 745 29.29 11.80 38.34
C VAL A 745 29.96 10.43 38.40
N THR A 746 30.76 10.18 39.43
CA THR A 746 31.30 8.84 39.71
C THR A 746 30.88 8.44 41.11
N VAL A 747 30.54 7.16 41.31
CA VAL A 747 30.10 6.67 42.62
C VAL A 747 31.30 6.38 43.51
N THR A 748 31.12 6.52 44.81
CA THR A 748 32.11 6.08 45.79
C THR A 748 31.99 4.59 46.09
N ALA A 749 32.90 4.05 46.89
CA ALA A 749 32.88 2.64 47.32
C ALA A 749 31.86 2.34 48.43
N ASN A 750 31.04 3.32 48.83
CA ASN A 750 30.00 3.13 49.85
C ASN A 750 28.86 2.26 49.31
N ASN A 751 28.34 1.37 50.16
CA ASN A 751 27.19 0.51 49.82
C ASN A 751 25.91 1.32 49.60
N GLU A 752 25.73 2.41 50.34
CA GLU A 752 24.62 3.36 50.16
C GLU A 752 25.18 4.78 49.96
N GLU A 753 24.66 5.50 48.96
CA GLU A 753 25.16 6.84 48.60
C GLU A 753 24.07 7.68 47.92
N ASP A 754 23.86 8.91 48.38
CA ASP A 754 23.03 9.90 47.67
C ASP A 754 23.86 10.66 46.62
N ILE A 755 23.48 10.50 45.36
CA ILE A 755 24.16 11.02 44.18
C ILE A 755 23.41 12.25 43.69
N THR A 756 24.13 13.37 43.57
CA THR A 756 23.57 14.63 43.04
C THR A 756 24.06 14.86 41.61
N PHE A 757 23.11 15.08 40.70
CA PHE A 757 23.35 15.42 39.31
C PHE A 757 22.99 16.89 39.08
N ASN A 758 24.00 17.70 38.77
CA ASN A 758 23.79 19.06 38.25
C ASN A 758 23.55 18.95 36.75
N LEU A 759 22.39 19.39 36.28
CA LEU A 759 22.06 19.29 34.86
C LEU A 759 22.68 20.45 34.09
N ASP A 760 23.28 20.17 32.92
CA ASP A 760 23.89 21.18 32.04
C ASP A 760 22.82 22.16 31.50
N THR A 761 21.61 21.64 31.32
CA THR A 761 20.43 22.37 30.88
C THR A 761 19.21 21.94 31.68
N THR A 762 18.24 22.84 31.86
CA THR A 762 16.99 22.52 32.54
C THR A 762 16.23 21.42 31.79
N LEU A 763 15.90 20.32 32.47
CA LEU A 763 15.00 19.31 31.93
C LEU A 763 13.56 19.79 32.04
N ALA A 764 12.90 20.00 30.89
CA ALA A 764 11.48 20.35 30.83
C ALA A 764 10.61 19.09 30.96
N VAL A 765 9.59 19.18 31.82
CA VAL A 765 8.52 18.18 32.01
C VAL A 765 7.19 18.92 31.84
N PRO A 766 6.53 18.80 30.68
CA PRO A 766 5.24 19.44 30.46
C PRO A 766 4.19 18.96 31.47
N LYS A 767 3.23 19.82 31.83
CA LYS A 767 2.05 19.39 32.61
C LYS A 767 1.26 18.31 31.86
N ASN A 768 0.45 17.53 32.57
CA ASN A 768 -0.33 16.43 32.00
C ASN A 768 0.52 15.37 31.27
N SER A 769 1.81 15.27 31.58
CA SER A 769 2.72 14.34 30.91
C SER A 769 3.45 13.43 31.88
N VAL A 770 3.90 12.28 31.37
CA VAL A 770 4.82 11.38 32.04
C VAL A 770 6.08 11.28 31.20
N LYS A 771 7.22 11.57 31.80
CA LYS A 771 8.53 11.56 31.14
C LYS A 771 9.45 10.53 31.79
N ARG A 772 10.30 9.88 31.00
CA ARG A 772 11.24 8.86 31.48
C ARG A 772 12.67 9.33 31.33
N VAL A 773 13.47 9.14 32.38
CA VAL A 773 14.89 9.50 32.42
C VAL A 773 15.69 8.24 32.69
N GLY A 774 16.59 7.88 31.76
CA GLY A 774 17.52 6.76 31.93
C GLY A 774 18.80 7.21 32.63
N LEU A 775 19.36 6.35 33.47
CA LEU A 775 20.66 6.53 34.10
C LEU A 775 21.67 5.59 33.43
N PHE A 776 22.74 6.15 32.89
CA PHE A 776 23.77 5.43 32.15
C PHE A 776 25.11 5.53 32.85
N ALA A 777 25.93 4.49 32.78
CA ALA A 777 27.26 4.46 33.36
C ALA A 777 28.23 3.59 32.54
N ASP A 778 29.52 3.71 32.86
CA ASP A 778 30.56 2.76 32.45
C ASP A 778 30.83 1.78 33.59
N VAL A 779 30.92 0.49 33.27
CA VAL A 779 31.30 -0.59 34.18
C VAL A 779 32.81 -0.80 34.06
N SER A 780 33.54 -0.57 35.14
CA SER A 780 35.00 -0.75 35.20
C SER A 780 35.42 -2.18 34.85
N SER A 781 36.62 -2.33 34.28
CA SER A 781 37.28 -3.63 34.09
C SER A 781 37.66 -4.32 35.41
N THR A 782 37.69 -3.58 36.52
CA THR A 782 37.93 -4.11 37.87
C THR A 782 36.67 -4.63 38.56
N ALA A 783 35.49 -4.52 37.93
CA ALA A 783 34.25 -5.04 38.48
C ALA A 783 34.28 -6.58 38.55
N THR A 784 33.78 -7.15 39.64
CA THR A 784 33.82 -8.60 39.89
C THR A 784 32.44 -9.24 39.70
N THR A 785 32.43 -10.51 39.31
CA THR A 785 31.20 -11.30 39.21
C THR A 785 30.47 -11.34 40.55
N GLY A 786 29.16 -11.03 40.55
CA GLY A 786 28.33 -10.98 41.76
C GLY A 786 28.19 -9.59 42.38
N SER A 787 28.84 -8.57 41.80
CA SER A 787 28.57 -7.16 42.10
C SER A 787 27.17 -6.76 41.63
N TYR A 788 26.41 -6.02 42.43
CA TYR A 788 25.13 -5.44 42.04
C TYR A 788 25.03 -3.94 42.36
N TYR A 789 24.18 -3.24 41.61
CA TYR A 789 23.81 -1.84 41.84
C TYR A 789 22.32 -1.64 41.64
N LYS A 790 21.66 -0.93 42.57
CA LYS A 790 20.26 -0.50 42.49
C LYS A 790 20.20 1.01 42.69
N PHE A 791 19.29 1.67 41.97
CA PHE A 791 19.13 3.13 42.02
C PHE A 791 17.69 3.52 42.33
N ASP A 792 17.53 4.29 43.40
CA ASP A 792 16.26 4.61 44.02
C ASP A 792 16.11 6.14 44.16
N VAL A 793 14.91 6.58 44.52
CA VAL A 793 14.65 7.99 44.83
C VAL A 793 14.39 8.10 46.33
N THR A 794 15.10 8.98 47.03
CA THR A 794 14.94 9.20 48.47
C THR A 794 13.56 9.74 48.81
N GLY A 795 12.82 9.03 49.66
CA GLY A 795 11.60 9.57 50.27
C GLY A 795 11.86 10.12 51.67
N GLY A 796 11.22 11.25 52.01
CA GLY A 796 10.96 11.63 53.40
C GLY A 796 11.57 12.93 53.92
N ASN A 797 12.41 13.65 53.16
CA ASN A 797 12.97 14.93 53.63
C ASN A 797 12.99 16.00 52.52
N THR A 798 12.37 17.16 52.78
CA THR A 798 12.18 18.24 51.79
C THR A 798 13.49 18.91 51.37
N THR A 799 14.59 18.71 52.10
CA THR A 799 15.94 19.17 51.77
C THR A 799 16.69 18.27 50.77
N ASP A 800 16.22 17.03 50.57
CA ASP A 800 16.88 16.01 49.75
C ASP A 800 16.16 15.70 48.43
N ALA A 801 15.15 16.50 48.08
CA ALA A 801 14.38 16.38 46.85
C ALA A 801 15.12 16.95 45.62
N TRP A 802 14.67 16.54 44.42
CA TRP A 802 15.07 17.18 43.17
C TRP A 802 14.71 18.67 43.21
N THR A 803 15.53 19.52 42.57
CA THR A 803 15.20 20.95 42.45
C THR A 803 14.26 21.16 41.27
N ILE A 804 12.98 21.38 41.58
CA ILE A 804 11.89 21.53 40.61
C ILE A 804 11.34 22.96 40.69
N LYS A 805 11.16 23.59 39.54
CA LYS A 805 10.55 24.92 39.39
C LYS A 805 9.41 24.84 38.37
N THR A 806 8.42 25.72 38.47
CA THR A 806 7.50 25.92 37.34
C THR A 806 8.19 26.74 36.24
N ALA A 807 7.62 26.75 35.04
CA ALA A 807 8.10 27.59 33.97
C ALA A 807 7.98 29.09 34.29
N LYS A 808 7.07 29.47 35.20
CA LYS A 808 6.66 30.83 35.54
C LYS A 808 7.33 31.40 36.80
N ASP A 809 7.63 30.58 37.81
CA ASP A 809 8.20 31.05 39.10
C ASP A 809 9.58 30.45 39.41
N SER A 810 10.42 31.25 40.06
CA SER A 810 11.75 30.90 40.56
C SER A 810 11.74 30.16 41.89
N THR A 811 10.60 30.13 42.60
CA THR A 811 10.42 29.42 43.88
C THR A 811 10.22 27.91 43.67
N ALA A 812 10.59 27.11 44.68
CA ALA A 812 10.63 25.65 44.57
C ALA A 812 9.21 25.04 44.64
N VAL A 813 8.91 24.12 43.73
CA VAL A 813 7.69 23.29 43.77
C VAL A 813 7.93 22.08 44.67
N THR A 814 6.97 21.74 45.53
CA THR A 814 7.03 20.52 46.35
C THR A 814 6.82 19.29 45.47
N GLY A 815 7.91 18.62 45.07
CA GLY A 815 7.84 17.29 44.45
C GLY A 815 7.53 16.20 45.48
N SER A 816 6.80 15.17 45.06
CA SER A 816 6.56 13.96 45.87
C SER A 816 7.43 12.81 45.36
N ASN A 817 8.28 12.27 46.22
CA ASN A 817 9.11 11.11 45.91
C ASN A 817 8.46 9.86 46.47
N SER A 818 8.30 8.83 45.64
CA SER A 818 7.89 7.50 46.12
C SER A 818 9.14 6.69 46.49
N ALA A 819 9.34 6.44 47.79
CA ALA A 819 10.41 5.60 48.31
C ALA A 819 10.14 4.12 47.96
N THR A 820 10.45 3.73 46.74
CA THR A 820 10.43 2.35 46.28
C THR A 820 11.82 1.98 45.79
N ASN A 821 12.23 0.74 46.04
CA ASN A 821 13.50 0.24 45.53
C ASN A 821 13.35 -0.07 44.03
N GLY A 822 14.12 0.62 43.20
CA GLY A 822 14.34 0.35 41.80
C GLY A 822 14.97 -1.03 41.56
N LYS A 823 14.82 -1.50 40.33
CA LYS A 823 15.46 -2.74 39.86
C LYS A 823 16.93 -2.45 39.58
N GLY A 824 17.78 -3.45 39.84
CA GLY A 824 19.23 -3.29 39.78
C GLY A 824 19.88 -4.01 38.60
N ILE A 825 21.18 -3.78 38.45
CA ILE A 825 22.07 -4.51 37.55
C ILE A 825 22.93 -5.51 38.34
N ASP A 826 23.24 -6.63 37.72
CA ASP A 826 24.26 -7.59 38.18
C ASP A 826 25.47 -7.54 37.23
N VAL A 827 26.68 -7.73 37.76
CA VAL A 827 27.91 -7.72 36.95
C VAL A 827 28.49 -9.12 36.82
N LYS A 828 28.99 -9.45 35.63
CA LYS A 828 29.87 -10.60 35.34
C LYS A 828 31.18 -10.13 34.69
N THR A 829 32.24 -10.91 34.84
CA THR A 829 33.54 -10.61 34.19
C THR A 829 33.66 -11.10 32.76
N SER A 830 32.79 -12.02 32.33
CA SER A 830 32.70 -12.52 30.95
C SER A 830 31.34 -13.18 30.66
N GLY A 831 31.00 -13.28 29.39
CA GLY A 831 29.91 -14.12 28.87
C GLY A 831 30.35 -15.56 28.66
N GLY A 832 29.47 -16.33 28.03
CA GLY A 832 29.70 -17.76 27.77
C GLY A 832 29.01 -18.21 26.49
N TYR A 833 29.48 -19.34 25.94
CA TYR A 833 28.90 -19.91 24.74
C TYR A 833 28.84 -21.45 24.79
N LYS A 834 28.01 -22.03 23.92
CA LYS A 834 27.83 -23.48 23.73
C LYS A 834 27.65 -23.83 22.27
N VAL A 835 27.84 -25.10 21.93
CA VAL A 835 27.56 -25.69 20.60
C VAL A 835 26.65 -26.91 20.74
N ALA A 836 25.79 -27.11 19.74
CA ALA A 836 24.96 -28.30 19.59
C ALA A 836 24.82 -28.66 18.10
N ALA A 837 24.42 -29.91 17.80
CA ALA A 837 24.12 -30.31 16.43
C ALA A 837 22.81 -29.66 15.98
N GLU A 838 22.76 -29.17 14.74
CA GLU A 838 21.49 -28.70 14.17
C GLU A 838 20.57 -29.89 13.88
N SER A 839 19.31 -29.77 14.28
CA SER A 839 18.33 -30.86 14.29
C SER A 839 17.26 -30.76 13.20
N VAL A 840 17.30 -29.68 12.41
CA VAL A 840 16.38 -29.49 11.27
C VAL A 840 16.69 -30.48 10.14
N VAL A 841 15.74 -31.37 9.84
CA VAL A 841 15.75 -32.22 8.64
C VAL A 841 15.53 -31.33 7.40
N PRO A 842 16.35 -31.45 6.33
CA PRO A 842 17.37 -32.47 6.04
C PRO A 842 18.83 -32.02 6.30
N VAL A 843 19.06 -30.91 7.00
CA VAL A 843 20.33 -30.17 7.04
C VAL A 843 21.49 -30.95 7.69
N ASN A 844 21.19 -31.93 8.53
CA ASN A 844 22.19 -32.79 9.18
C ASN A 844 21.80 -34.28 9.08
N GLN A 845 21.36 -34.72 7.91
CA GLN A 845 21.08 -36.12 7.61
C GLN A 845 22.24 -36.78 6.85
N GLU A 846 22.32 -38.09 6.95
CA GLU A 846 23.23 -38.91 6.17
C GLU A 846 23.01 -38.72 4.65
N GLN A 847 24.12 -38.57 3.91
CA GLN A 847 24.12 -38.42 2.46
C GLN A 847 24.89 -39.58 1.80
N TRP A 848 24.45 -40.03 0.62
CA TRP A 848 25.18 -40.99 -0.21
C TRP A 848 25.73 -40.27 -1.43
N LEU A 849 27.06 -40.19 -1.54
CA LEU A 849 27.75 -39.40 -2.55
C LEU A 849 28.85 -40.22 -3.23
N TYR A 850 29.24 -39.82 -4.43
CA TYR A 850 30.32 -40.48 -5.15
C TYR A 850 31.70 -39.96 -4.73
N GLY A 851 32.74 -40.78 -4.87
CA GLY A 851 34.12 -40.41 -4.56
C GLY A 851 34.62 -39.28 -5.46
N GLY A 852 35.31 -38.29 -4.88
CA GLY A 852 35.72 -37.06 -5.58
C GLY A 852 34.68 -35.93 -5.52
N TYR A 853 33.52 -36.13 -4.89
CA TYR A 853 32.53 -35.08 -4.66
C TYR A 853 33.12 -33.92 -3.84
N LYS A 854 32.82 -32.68 -4.23
CA LYS A 854 33.34 -31.47 -3.58
C LYS A 854 32.29 -30.84 -2.68
N ASP A 855 32.71 -30.32 -1.54
CA ASP A 855 31.86 -29.61 -0.57
C ASP A 855 30.67 -30.45 -0.03
N ALA A 856 30.90 -31.74 0.22
CA ALA A 856 29.94 -32.63 0.88
C ALA A 856 29.69 -32.16 2.32
N ILE A 857 28.44 -32.08 2.78
CA ILE A 857 28.12 -31.57 4.13
C ILE A 857 28.28 -32.70 5.14
N LEU A 858 29.16 -32.51 6.13
CA LEU A 858 29.44 -33.51 7.15
C LEU A 858 28.66 -33.26 8.45
N ASN A 859 28.58 -31.99 8.85
CA ASN A 859 27.93 -31.58 10.09
C ASN A 859 27.50 -30.11 10.01
N VAL A 860 26.38 -29.77 10.63
CA VAL A 860 25.93 -28.39 10.82
C VAL A 860 25.77 -28.12 12.31
N LEU A 861 26.52 -27.15 12.80
CA LEU A 861 26.68 -26.83 14.22
C LEU A 861 25.96 -25.53 14.56
N LYS A 862 25.23 -25.52 15.67
CA LYS A 862 24.57 -24.34 16.22
C LYS A 862 25.31 -23.85 17.44
N PHE A 863 25.93 -22.68 17.32
CA PHE A 863 26.59 -21.99 18.42
C PHE A 863 25.64 -20.98 19.06
N THR A 864 25.64 -20.87 20.39
CA THR A 864 24.81 -19.91 21.15
C THR A 864 25.68 -19.15 22.14
N ALA A 865 25.58 -17.82 22.15
CA ALA A 865 26.26 -16.93 23.12
C ALA A 865 25.29 -16.41 24.18
N THR A 866 25.83 -16.05 25.34
CA THR A 866 25.09 -15.45 26.46
C THR A 866 25.86 -14.28 27.06
N SER A 867 25.13 -13.23 27.46
CA SER A 867 25.63 -12.03 28.17
C SER A 867 26.52 -11.06 27.38
N GLU A 868 27.30 -11.51 26.39
CA GLU A 868 28.05 -10.69 25.42
C GLU A 868 28.21 -11.40 24.06
N ASP A 869 28.66 -10.64 23.06
CA ASP A 869 29.11 -11.21 21.77
C ASP A 869 30.31 -12.12 21.99
N MET A 870 30.36 -13.25 21.29
CA MET A 870 31.42 -14.24 21.43
C MET A 870 32.05 -14.51 20.06
N ALA A 871 33.32 -14.15 19.90
CA ALA A 871 34.11 -14.44 18.70
C ALA A 871 34.90 -15.73 18.91
N LEU A 872 34.62 -16.78 18.12
CA LEU A 872 35.35 -18.04 18.21
C LEU A 872 36.85 -17.77 17.94
N THR A 873 37.73 -18.39 18.72
CA THR A 873 39.19 -18.30 18.57
C THR A 873 39.82 -19.64 18.24
N ASP A 874 39.29 -20.73 18.80
CA ASP A 874 39.67 -22.08 18.40
C ASP A 874 38.49 -23.06 18.50
N LEU A 875 38.48 -24.07 17.61
CA LEU A 875 37.54 -25.18 17.57
C LEU A 875 38.30 -26.47 17.29
N ARG A 876 38.11 -27.49 18.12
CA ARG A 876 38.66 -28.82 17.89
C ARG A 876 37.64 -29.68 17.15
N LEU A 877 38.10 -30.27 16.06
CA LEU A 877 37.34 -31.24 15.28
C LEU A 877 37.99 -32.62 15.37
N GLN A 878 37.16 -33.65 15.33
CA GLN A 878 37.60 -35.04 15.37
C GLN A 878 36.88 -35.86 14.30
N LEU A 879 37.57 -36.85 13.73
CA LEU A 879 36.94 -37.89 12.91
C LEU A 879 35.96 -38.70 13.77
N ASP A 880 34.74 -38.92 13.28
CA ASP A 880 33.77 -39.76 13.99
C ASP A 880 34.37 -41.15 14.25
N THR A 881 34.68 -41.41 15.53
CA THR A 881 35.36 -42.63 16.00
C THR A 881 34.39 -43.77 16.29
N THR A 882 33.08 -43.50 16.24
CA THR A 882 32.03 -44.50 16.47
C THR A 882 31.61 -45.22 15.17
N GLY A 883 31.86 -44.58 14.02
CA GLY A 883 31.56 -45.05 12.67
C GLY A 883 32.71 -45.76 11.93
N SER A 884 32.61 -45.77 10.60
CA SER A 884 33.60 -46.36 9.69
C SER A 884 34.59 -45.33 9.13
N SER A 885 34.60 -44.11 9.69
CA SER A 885 35.37 -42.97 9.18
C SER A 885 36.86 -43.25 9.17
N THR A 886 37.54 -42.92 8.07
CA THR A 886 38.99 -43.00 7.94
C THR A 886 39.57 -41.74 7.30
N SER A 887 40.82 -41.43 7.62
CA SER A 887 41.53 -40.26 7.06
C SER A 887 41.75 -40.32 5.55
N GLY A 888 41.61 -41.50 4.93
CA GLY A 888 41.73 -41.68 3.48
C GLY A 888 40.48 -41.30 2.68
N GLN A 889 39.36 -40.95 3.33
CA GLN A 889 38.08 -40.68 2.66
C GLN A 889 37.87 -39.23 2.23
N TYR A 890 38.74 -38.30 2.62
CA TYR A 890 38.63 -36.89 2.26
C TYR A 890 39.99 -36.33 1.85
N GLU A 891 39.97 -35.27 1.05
CA GLU A 891 41.15 -34.51 0.64
C GLU A 891 41.32 -33.25 1.50
N MET A 892 40.20 -32.65 1.92
CA MET A 892 40.17 -31.38 2.65
C MET A 892 38.84 -31.25 3.41
N ILE A 893 38.89 -30.65 4.59
CA ILE A 893 37.73 -30.18 5.35
C ILE A 893 37.66 -28.65 5.26
N LYS A 894 36.44 -28.13 5.13
CA LYS A 894 36.16 -26.70 4.98
C LYS A 894 35.08 -26.26 5.94
N ILE A 895 35.24 -25.06 6.51
CA ILE A 895 34.30 -24.51 7.49
C ILE A 895 33.64 -23.27 6.91
N TYR A 896 32.31 -23.26 6.91
CA TYR A 896 31.50 -22.20 6.32
C TYR A 896 30.62 -21.48 7.36
N ASP A 897 30.48 -20.18 7.16
CA ASP A 897 29.47 -19.32 7.76
C ASP A 897 28.47 -18.92 6.67
N GLY A 898 27.32 -19.56 6.66
CA GLY A 898 26.39 -19.51 5.52
C GLY A 898 27.04 -20.04 4.24
N SER A 899 27.15 -19.19 3.21
CA SER A 899 27.85 -19.48 1.95
C SER A 899 29.33 -19.08 1.95
N THR A 900 29.80 -18.39 3.00
CA THR A 900 31.17 -17.85 3.06
C THR A 900 32.12 -18.88 3.66
N LEU A 901 33.21 -19.19 2.96
CA LEU A 901 34.30 -19.99 3.50
C LEU A 901 35.02 -19.18 4.59
N VAL A 902 35.03 -19.70 5.81
CA VAL A 902 35.74 -19.11 6.94
C VAL A 902 37.21 -19.52 6.90
N THR A 903 37.47 -20.83 6.78
CA THR A 903 38.80 -21.41 6.65
C THR A 903 38.74 -22.84 6.11
N ASP A 904 39.82 -23.27 5.47
CA ASP A 904 40.11 -24.69 5.29
C ASP A 904 40.71 -25.24 6.60
N ALA A 905 40.33 -26.45 6.99
CA ALA A 905 40.94 -27.15 8.12
C ALA A 905 42.12 -28.02 7.62
N PRO A 906 43.26 -28.05 8.33
CA PRO A 906 44.35 -28.97 8.04
C PRO A 906 43.90 -30.44 8.03
N VAL A 907 44.70 -31.32 7.40
CA VAL A 907 44.50 -32.77 7.51
C VAL A 907 44.56 -33.17 8.98
N LEU A 908 43.60 -34.00 9.42
CA LEU A 908 43.60 -34.49 10.80
C LEU A 908 44.90 -35.26 11.09
N ASN A 909 45.39 -35.15 12.33
CA ASN A 909 46.60 -35.85 12.74
C ASN A 909 46.40 -37.38 12.81
N SER A 910 47.44 -38.12 13.20
CA SER A 910 47.39 -39.59 13.32
C SER A 910 46.31 -40.10 14.29
N ASP A 911 45.86 -39.25 15.21
CA ASP A 911 44.83 -39.56 16.21
C ASP A 911 43.42 -39.15 15.72
N GLY A 912 43.32 -38.61 14.50
CA GLY A 912 42.06 -38.18 13.92
C GLY A 912 41.51 -36.90 14.55
N ILE A 913 42.37 -35.96 14.95
CA ILE A 913 42.01 -34.66 15.56
C ILE A 913 42.64 -33.49 14.79
N VAL A 914 41.97 -32.35 14.74
CA VAL A 914 42.52 -31.06 14.27
C VAL A 914 42.00 -29.88 15.10
N ASP A 915 42.90 -28.96 15.44
CA ASP A 915 42.57 -27.67 16.07
C ASP A 915 42.51 -26.57 15.01
N VAL A 916 41.33 -25.99 14.81
CA VAL A 916 41.10 -24.90 13.87
C VAL A 916 41.18 -23.57 14.61
N THR A 917 41.97 -22.63 14.11
CA THR A 917 42.08 -21.27 14.67
C THR A 917 41.22 -20.30 13.86
N PHE A 918 40.56 -19.38 14.55
CA PHE A 918 39.70 -18.35 13.95
C PHE A 918 40.24 -16.96 14.27
N ASN A 919 40.06 -16.02 13.34
CA ASN A 919 40.33 -14.62 13.64
C ASN A 919 39.24 -14.10 14.58
N PRO A 920 39.56 -13.39 15.68
CA PRO A 920 38.54 -12.85 16.57
C PRO A 920 37.75 -11.68 15.95
N SER A 921 38.20 -11.15 14.82
CA SER A 921 37.52 -10.11 14.04
C SER A 921 37.96 -10.11 12.57
N GLY A 922 37.17 -9.48 11.69
CA GLY A 922 37.49 -9.34 10.27
C GLY A 922 37.28 -10.62 9.45
N THR A 923 37.98 -10.76 8.32
CA THR A 923 37.87 -11.92 7.44
C THR A 923 38.34 -13.19 8.15
N GLY A 924 37.56 -14.27 8.05
CA GLY A 924 37.82 -15.53 8.76
C GLY A 924 37.39 -15.51 10.24
N SER A 925 36.57 -14.54 10.65
CA SER A 925 35.98 -14.54 12.00
C SER A 925 34.62 -15.22 12.04
N PHE A 926 34.33 -15.87 13.16
CA PHE A 926 33.03 -16.44 13.47
C PHE A 926 32.50 -15.83 14.78
N VAL A 927 31.71 -14.76 14.66
CA VAL A 927 31.14 -14.02 15.80
C VAL A 927 29.68 -14.42 16.02
N ILE A 928 29.35 -14.80 17.24
CA ILE A 928 28.00 -15.11 17.72
C ILE A 928 27.54 -13.91 18.54
N LEU A 929 26.44 -13.27 18.16
CA LEU A 929 25.95 -12.08 18.87
C LEU A 929 25.39 -12.45 20.24
N LYS A 930 25.46 -11.51 21.19
CA LYS A 930 24.90 -11.62 22.54
C LYS A 930 23.49 -12.17 22.51
N ASP A 931 23.24 -13.17 23.35
CA ASP A 931 21.94 -13.80 23.57
C ASP A 931 21.29 -14.31 22.27
N SER A 932 22.11 -14.71 21.29
CA SER A 932 21.71 -15.21 19.97
C SER A 932 22.37 -16.55 19.61
N SER A 933 21.96 -17.14 18.48
CA SER A 933 22.59 -18.33 17.91
C SER A 933 23.03 -18.14 16.47
N LYS A 934 24.09 -18.85 16.06
CA LYS A 934 24.64 -18.81 14.70
C LYS A 934 25.03 -20.21 14.22
N LEU A 935 24.81 -20.49 12.93
CA LEU A 935 25.11 -21.79 12.33
C LEU A 935 26.49 -21.80 11.66
N MET A 936 27.20 -22.91 11.79
CA MET A 936 28.44 -23.22 11.09
C MET A 936 28.26 -24.52 10.32
N THR A 937 28.69 -24.56 9.06
CA THR A 937 28.62 -25.79 8.23
C THR A 937 30.03 -26.35 8.02
N ILE A 938 30.23 -27.60 8.40
CA ILE A 938 31.44 -28.38 8.13
C ILE A 938 31.22 -29.16 6.84
N LYS A 939 32.09 -28.95 5.85
CA LYS A 939 32.08 -29.65 4.57
C LYS A 939 33.40 -30.38 4.32
N ALA A 940 33.38 -31.35 3.41
CA ALA A 940 34.60 -31.99 2.93
C ALA A 940 34.60 -32.22 1.42
N ASN A 941 35.79 -32.20 0.84
CA ASN A 941 36.04 -32.79 -0.47
C ASN A 941 36.33 -34.27 -0.27
N LEU A 942 35.50 -35.15 -0.83
CA LEU A 942 35.65 -36.59 -0.70
C LEU A 942 36.80 -37.08 -1.59
N ALA A 943 37.56 -38.06 -1.10
CA ALA A 943 38.61 -38.71 -1.87
C ALA A 943 38.01 -39.55 -3.01
N PRO A 944 38.65 -39.62 -4.19
CA PRO A 944 38.25 -40.53 -5.27
C PRO A 944 38.32 -41.99 -4.83
N VAL A 945 37.41 -42.82 -5.34
CA VAL A 945 37.41 -44.28 -5.15
C VAL A 945 37.73 -44.95 -6.48
N ALA A 946 38.95 -45.47 -6.62
CA ALA A 946 39.43 -46.19 -7.81
C ALA A 946 40.66 -47.04 -7.44
N ILE A 947 41.14 -47.87 -8.39
CA ILE A 947 42.38 -48.63 -8.23
C ILE A 947 43.53 -47.66 -7.90
N GLY A 948 44.19 -47.88 -6.76
CA GLY A 948 45.33 -47.07 -6.31
C GLY A 948 44.97 -45.72 -5.66
N GLN A 949 43.68 -45.43 -5.44
CA GLN A 949 43.23 -44.23 -4.70
C GLN A 949 42.93 -44.57 -3.23
N ALA A 950 42.96 -43.55 -2.37
CA ALA A 950 42.80 -43.73 -0.92
C ALA A 950 41.34 -43.96 -0.47
N GLY A 951 40.36 -43.49 -1.23
CA GLY A 951 38.95 -43.63 -0.92
C GLY A 951 38.44 -45.07 -1.06
N LYS A 952 37.45 -45.44 -0.23
CA LYS A 952 36.82 -46.76 -0.23
C LYS A 952 35.31 -46.64 -0.35
N GLY A 953 34.69 -47.53 -1.12
CA GLY A 953 33.24 -47.61 -1.29
C GLY A 953 32.51 -48.11 -0.04
N GLY A 954 31.37 -47.49 0.26
CA GLY A 954 30.47 -47.80 1.37
C GLY A 954 30.90 -47.32 2.75
N GLU A 955 32.03 -46.63 2.90
CA GLU A 955 32.45 -46.08 4.19
C GLU A 955 31.75 -44.74 4.49
N LEU A 956 31.23 -44.58 5.71
CA LEU A 956 30.79 -43.32 6.32
C LEU A 956 32.00 -42.45 6.68
N LEU A 957 31.94 -41.16 6.37
CA LEU A 957 32.82 -40.11 6.84
C LEU A 957 32.01 -39.12 7.71
N GLY A 958 32.37 -39.00 8.98
CA GLY A 958 31.81 -38.01 9.91
C GLY A 958 32.91 -37.14 10.53
N ILE A 959 32.57 -35.87 10.81
CA ILE A 959 33.42 -34.93 11.56
C ILE A 959 32.59 -34.30 12.68
N ASP A 960 33.10 -34.44 13.90
CA ASP A 960 32.43 -34.06 15.14
C ASP A 960 33.21 -32.93 15.81
N VAL A 961 32.53 -32.16 16.67
CA VAL A 961 33.24 -31.26 17.61
C VAL A 961 33.62 -32.08 18.83
N ASP A 962 34.91 -32.24 19.04
CA ASP A 962 35.47 -32.87 20.24
C ASP A 962 35.34 -31.89 21.41
N SER A 963 34.39 -32.16 22.30
CA SER A 963 34.10 -31.34 23.49
C SER A 963 34.27 -32.13 24.79
N ASP A 964 34.68 -33.40 24.71
CA ASP A 964 34.94 -34.22 25.88
C ASP A 964 36.14 -33.65 26.68
N LEU A 965 35.99 -33.63 28.01
CA LEU A 965 37.01 -33.18 28.95
C LEU A 965 37.71 -34.36 29.66
N THR A 966 37.45 -35.62 29.27
CA THR A 966 38.04 -36.78 29.93
C THR A 966 39.59 -36.79 29.82
N PRO A 967 40.32 -37.00 30.94
CA PRO A 967 41.77 -37.08 30.91
C PRO A 967 42.24 -38.40 30.25
N GLY A 968 42.76 -38.32 29.02
CA GLY A 968 43.36 -39.47 28.32
C GLY A 968 43.61 -39.26 26.83
N THR A 969 42.80 -38.41 26.20
CA THR A 969 42.93 -37.96 24.81
C THR A 969 43.15 -36.45 24.81
N GLY A 970 44.40 -36.01 24.97
CA GLY A 970 44.84 -34.61 24.79
C GLY A 970 43.95 -33.50 25.39
N ASN A 971 44.01 -33.29 26.71
CA ASN A 971 43.36 -32.21 27.49
C ASN A 971 42.72 -31.05 26.68
N ASN A 972 41.39 -31.06 26.56
CA ASN A 972 40.59 -30.03 25.88
C ASN A 972 40.44 -28.71 26.65
N ALA A 973 40.89 -28.61 27.91
CA ALA A 973 40.62 -27.46 28.78
C ALA A 973 41.16 -26.10 28.28
N ASN A 974 41.99 -26.09 27.23
CA ASN A 974 42.50 -24.87 26.60
C ASN A 974 42.09 -24.73 25.12
N LYS A 975 41.14 -25.55 24.67
CA LYS A 975 40.61 -25.65 23.31
C LYS A 975 39.12 -25.34 23.31
N ASN A 976 38.52 -25.26 22.13
CA ASN A 976 37.13 -24.84 21.96
C ASN A 976 36.85 -23.54 22.73
N THR A 977 37.48 -22.46 22.32
CA THR A 977 37.38 -21.18 23.02
C THR A 977 36.87 -20.06 22.15
N ALA A 978 36.24 -19.08 22.79
CA ALA A 978 35.82 -17.82 22.18
C ALA A 978 36.25 -16.64 23.03
N ARG A 979 36.46 -15.49 22.40
CA ARG A 979 36.77 -14.22 23.06
C ARG A 979 35.50 -13.37 23.17
N GLY A 980 35.17 -12.91 24.37
CA GLY A 980 34.09 -11.97 24.61
C GLY A 980 34.37 -10.62 23.96
N GLY A 981 33.38 -10.07 23.26
CA GLY A 981 33.50 -8.79 22.55
C GLY A 981 33.66 -7.61 23.50
N GLN A 982 33.00 -7.65 24.66
CA GLN A 982 33.03 -6.57 25.64
C GLN A 982 34.10 -6.80 26.72
N SER A 983 34.14 -8.00 27.30
CA SER A 983 35.13 -8.35 28.32
C SER A 983 36.55 -8.47 27.75
N GLY A 984 36.68 -8.85 26.47
CA GLY A 984 37.95 -9.24 25.88
C GLY A 984 38.52 -10.56 26.42
N THR A 985 37.78 -11.25 27.30
CA THR A 985 38.19 -12.47 28.00
C THR A 985 38.01 -13.69 27.11
N LYS A 986 39.00 -14.59 27.12
CA LYS A 986 38.93 -15.89 26.44
C LYS A 986 38.21 -16.88 27.36
N VAL A 987 37.14 -17.51 26.87
CA VAL A 987 36.34 -18.49 27.63
C VAL A 987 36.24 -19.81 26.88
N HIS A 988 36.21 -20.91 27.63
CA HIS A 988 35.97 -22.25 27.10
C HIS A 988 34.49 -22.45 26.78
N ILE A 989 34.20 -23.29 25.78
CA ILE A 989 32.84 -23.77 25.50
C ILE A 989 32.24 -24.47 26.71
N SER A 990 30.93 -24.32 26.92
CA SER A 990 30.21 -24.98 28.03
C SER A 990 29.61 -26.35 27.66
N THR A 991 29.70 -26.77 26.39
CA THR A 991 29.31 -28.11 25.93
C THR A 991 30.35 -29.12 26.40
N THR A 992 29.92 -30.23 27.03
CA THR A 992 30.82 -31.22 27.67
C THR A 992 30.86 -32.58 26.98
N ALA A 993 30.04 -32.79 25.94
CA ALA A 993 29.97 -34.03 25.17
C ALA A 993 30.16 -33.71 23.69
N ASP A 994 30.75 -34.65 22.95
CA ASP A 994 31.02 -34.46 21.52
C ASP A 994 29.74 -34.18 20.73
N VAL A 995 29.86 -33.26 19.78
CA VAL A 995 28.73 -32.84 18.95
C VAL A 995 28.85 -33.48 17.58
N ALA A 996 28.21 -34.64 17.44
CA ALA A 996 28.33 -35.49 16.26
C ALA A 996 27.36 -35.15 15.12
N GLY A 997 27.84 -35.30 13.88
CA GLY A 997 27.05 -35.20 12.65
C GLY A 997 26.49 -36.56 12.21
N LYS A 998 25.77 -36.59 11.08
CA LYS A 998 25.36 -37.86 10.42
C LYS A 998 26.26 -38.27 9.26
N GLY A 999 27.13 -37.37 8.79
CA GLY A 999 28.19 -37.67 7.83
C GLY A 999 27.71 -38.08 6.43
N VAL A 1000 28.68 -38.57 5.64
CA VAL A 1000 28.50 -38.93 4.23
C VAL A 1000 29.02 -40.33 3.97
N VAL A 1001 28.22 -41.18 3.35
CA VAL A 1001 28.66 -42.49 2.85
C VAL A 1001 29.16 -42.31 1.42
N THR A 1002 30.41 -42.71 1.18
CA THR A 1002 31.07 -42.52 -0.12
C THR A 1002 31.01 -43.81 -0.95
N PHE A 1003 30.61 -43.72 -2.21
CA PHE A 1003 30.64 -44.84 -3.18
C PHE A 1003 31.52 -44.50 -4.37
N ARG A 1004 31.94 -45.48 -5.15
CA ARG A 1004 32.68 -45.25 -6.39
C ARG A 1004 31.86 -44.49 -7.44
N GLY A 1005 30.63 -44.93 -7.65
CA GLY A 1005 29.59 -44.20 -8.38
C GLY A 1005 28.27 -44.31 -7.63
N VAL A 1006 27.35 -43.38 -7.86
CA VAL A 1006 26.02 -43.41 -7.24
C VAL A 1006 24.95 -43.21 -8.34
N PRO A 1007 23.87 -44.00 -8.36
CA PRO A 1007 22.73 -43.73 -9.23
C PRO A 1007 22.06 -42.41 -8.83
N ARG A 1008 21.70 -41.59 -9.81
CA ARG A 1008 20.67 -40.56 -9.64
C ARG A 1008 19.45 -40.98 -10.42
N VAL A 1009 18.31 -41.06 -9.74
CA VAL A 1009 17.03 -41.41 -10.38
C VAL A 1009 16.19 -40.16 -10.52
N THR A 1010 15.58 -39.96 -11.68
CA THR A 1010 14.66 -38.84 -11.92
C THR A 1010 13.43 -39.30 -12.67
N LEU A 1011 12.26 -38.78 -12.29
CA LEU A 1011 11.04 -38.97 -13.07
C LEU A 1011 11.18 -38.25 -14.42
N ASP A 1012 10.87 -38.95 -15.52
CA ASP A 1012 10.80 -38.36 -16.85
C ASP A 1012 9.34 -38.04 -17.17
N THR A 1013 9.01 -36.76 -17.14
CA THR A 1013 7.63 -36.27 -17.31
C THR A 1013 7.15 -36.27 -18.77
N ALA A 1014 7.95 -36.81 -19.71
CA ALA A 1014 7.58 -36.91 -21.12
C ALA A 1014 6.39 -37.84 -21.40
N LEU A 1015 5.99 -38.71 -20.46
CA LEU A 1015 4.79 -39.53 -20.62
C LEU A 1015 3.50 -38.72 -20.45
N THR A 1016 2.55 -38.95 -21.35
CA THR A 1016 1.20 -38.39 -21.23
C THR A 1016 0.49 -38.92 -19.98
N LYS A 1017 -0.37 -38.09 -19.39
CA LYS A 1017 -1.26 -38.50 -18.29
C LYS A 1017 -2.57 -39.13 -18.78
N SER A 1018 -2.82 -39.15 -20.09
CA SER A 1018 -3.99 -39.82 -20.67
C SER A 1018 -3.75 -41.32 -20.78
N ALA A 1019 -4.72 -42.13 -20.39
CA ALA A 1019 -4.77 -43.56 -20.66
C ALA A 1019 -5.54 -43.84 -21.95
N THR A 1020 -5.06 -44.77 -22.77
CA THR A 1020 -5.79 -45.34 -23.91
C THR A 1020 -5.95 -46.86 -23.73
N PRO A 1021 -6.98 -47.51 -24.28
CA PRO A 1021 -7.03 -48.97 -24.24
C PRO A 1021 -5.85 -49.55 -25.04
N GLY A 1022 -5.22 -50.62 -24.54
CA GLY A 1022 -4.08 -51.28 -25.17
C GLY A 1022 -2.73 -51.05 -24.49
N ASP A 1023 -1.68 -51.48 -25.18
CA ASP A 1023 -0.29 -51.49 -24.69
C ASP A 1023 0.34 -50.09 -24.73
N GLN A 1024 0.83 -49.62 -23.58
CA GLN A 1024 1.46 -48.31 -23.46
C GLN A 1024 2.47 -48.23 -22.30
N ALA A 1025 3.36 -47.25 -22.35
CA ALA A 1025 4.22 -46.89 -21.23
C ALA A 1025 3.41 -46.25 -20.09
N LEU A 1026 3.62 -46.71 -18.85
CA LEU A 1026 2.87 -46.34 -17.64
C LEU A 1026 3.70 -45.50 -16.66
N LEU A 1027 5.02 -45.66 -16.68
CA LEU A 1027 5.97 -44.83 -15.93
C LEU A 1027 7.24 -44.72 -16.76
N ARG A 1028 7.83 -43.52 -16.82
CA ARG A 1028 9.11 -43.27 -17.48
C ARG A 1028 10.02 -42.56 -16.50
N PHE A 1029 11.23 -43.06 -16.39
CA PHE A 1029 12.22 -42.53 -15.45
C PHE A 1029 13.61 -42.71 -16.03
N LYS A 1030 14.55 -41.96 -15.48
CA LYS A 1030 15.96 -42.01 -15.89
C LYS A 1030 16.82 -42.42 -14.72
N VAL A 1031 17.87 -43.17 -15.01
CA VAL A 1031 18.93 -43.50 -14.06
C VAL A 1031 20.26 -43.03 -14.66
N LYS A 1032 20.91 -42.09 -13.96
CA LYS A 1032 22.21 -41.56 -14.32
C LYS A 1032 23.29 -42.11 -13.40
N ALA A 1033 24.42 -42.50 -13.96
CA ALA A 1033 25.60 -42.90 -13.19
C ALA A 1033 26.43 -41.65 -12.84
N GLU A 1034 26.43 -41.23 -11.57
CA GLU A 1034 27.24 -40.09 -11.11
C GLU A 1034 28.58 -40.53 -10.53
N GLY A 1035 29.64 -39.80 -10.87
CA GLY A 1035 31.03 -40.10 -10.47
C GLY A 1035 31.68 -41.21 -11.30
N ALA A 1036 31.17 -42.44 -11.19
CA ALA A 1036 31.68 -43.60 -11.90
C ALA A 1036 30.55 -44.47 -12.48
N ALA A 1037 30.91 -45.53 -13.20
CA ALA A 1037 29.96 -46.50 -13.70
C ALA A 1037 29.24 -47.22 -12.54
N ILE A 1038 27.99 -47.61 -12.79
CA ILE A 1038 27.16 -48.37 -11.85
C ILE A 1038 26.56 -49.58 -12.54
N THR A 1039 26.11 -50.57 -11.77
CA THR A 1039 25.32 -51.68 -12.28
C THR A 1039 24.02 -51.81 -11.50
N LEU A 1040 22.90 -51.93 -12.20
CA LEU A 1040 21.58 -52.17 -11.62
C LEU A 1040 21.28 -53.67 -11.59
N ASN A 1041 20.45 -54.09 -10.62
CA ASN A 1041 19.99 -55.48 -10.49
C ASN A 1041 18.46 -55.59 -10.35
N ARG A 1042 17.82 -54.66 -9.65
CA ARG A 1042 16.40 -54.73 -9.32
C ARG A 1042 15.73 -53.37 -9.36
N PHE A 1043 14.52 -53.34 -9.92
CA PHE A 1043 13.53 -52.29 -9.76
C PHE A 1043 12.25 -52.88 -9.17
N THR A 1044 11.61 -52.15 -8.27
CA THR A 1044 10.33 -52.55 -7.69
C THR A 1044 9.32 -51.44 -7.92
N PHE A 1045 8.14 -51.80 -8.42
CA PHE A 1045 7.06 -50.87 -8.72
C PHE A 1045 5.82 -51.23 -7.91
N THR A 1046 5.10 -50.24 -7.41
CA THR A 1046 3.75 -50.45 -6.87
C THR A 1046 2.74 -49.96 -7.89
N VAL A 1047 1.71 -50.76 -8.16
CA VAL A 1047 0.65 -50.44 -9.10
C VAL A 1047 -0.68 -50.36 -8.37
N ALA A 1048 -1.39 -49.25 -8.55
CA ALA A 1048 -2.74 -49.03 -8.04
C ALA A 1048 -3.67 -48.62 -9.19
N THR A 1049 -4.89 -49.15 -9.21
CA THR A 1049 -5.90 -48.87 -10.27
C THR A 1049 -7.23 -48.44 -9.68
N SER A 1050 -7.97 -47.59 -10.38
CA SER A 1050 -9.39 -47.27 -10.12
C SER A 1050 -10.21 -47.45 -11.40
N ASN A 1051 -11.34 -48.15 -11.35
CA ASN A 1051 -12.25 -48.37 -12.48
C ASN A 1051 -11.55 -48.88 -13.77
N ILE A 1052 -10.56 -49.76 -13.63
CA ILE A 1052 -9.91 -50.47 -14.75
C ILE A 1052 -10.32 -51.94 -14.65
N SER A 1053 -10.88 -52.50 -15.74
CA SER A 1053 -11.38 -53.89 -15.75
C SER A 1053 -10.28 -54.94 -15.76
N GLY A 1054 -9.09 -54.59 -16.24
CA GLY A 1054 -7.93 -55.47 -16.20
C GLY A 1054 -6.66 -54.82 -16.75
N VAL A 1055 -5.51 -55.25 -16.22
CA VAL A 1055 -4.19 -54.96 -16.78
C VAL A 1055 -3.57 -56.28 -17.23
N GLY A 1056 -4.07 -56.78 -18.37
CA GLY A 1056 -3.57 -57.94 -19.12
C GLY A 1056 -4.28 -59.28 -18.89
N THR A 1057 -4.99 -59.78 -19.93
CA THR A 1057 -4.82 -61.10 -20.57
C THR A 1057 -5.55 -61.18 -21.92
N SER A 1058 -4.84 -61.49 -23.01
CA SER A 1058 -5.20 -62.64 -23.84
C SER A 1058 -4.07 -62.97 -24.82
N ASN A 1059 -3.65 -64.23 -24.77
CA ASN A 1059 -3.12 -65.06 -25.86
C ASN A 1059 -2.12 -64.47 -26.89
N SER A 1060 -1.00 -63.90 -26.45
CA SER A 1060 0.36 -64.41 -26.74
C SER A 1060 1.42 -63.38 -26.31
N SER A 1061 2.05 -63.65 -25.16
CA SER A 1061 3.16 -62.90 -24.54
C SER A 1061 2.85 -61.46 -24.04
N THR A 1062 3.18 -61.24 -22.75
CA THR A 1062 3.50 -59.95 -22.07
C THR A 1062 2.45 -59.32 -21.12
N GLY A 1063 2.73 -59.40 -19.80
CA GLY A 1063 2.20 -58.51 -18.77
C GLY A 1063 3.03 -57.22 -18.66
N PHE A 1064 3.21 -56.65 -17.46
CA PHE A 1064 4.13 -55.52 -17.27
C PHE A 1064 5.55 -55.85 -17.77
N ARG A 1065 6.16 -54.91 -18.51
CA ARG A 1065 7.52 -55.04 -19.06
C ARG A 1065 8.31 -53.77 -18.81
N LEU A 1066 9.58 -53.89 -18.48
CA LEU A 1066 10.47 -52.73 -18.43
C LEU A 1066 11.23 -52.64 -19.76
N TYR A 1067 11.07 -51.53 -20.47
CA TYR A 1067 11.77 -51.24 -21.70
C TYR A 1067 12.90 -50.25 -21.41
N SER A 1068 14.12 -50.58 -21.86
CA SER A 1068 15.20 -49.61 -21.89
C SER A 1068 15.10 -48.83 -23.20
N VAL A 1069 14.67 -47.57 -23.10
CA VAL A 1069 14.59 -46.67 -24.26
C VAL A 1069 15.98 -46.42 -24.82
N THR A 1070 16.98 -46.26 -23.95
CA THR A 1070 18.37 -46.01 -24.35
C THR A 1070 18.97 -47.18 -25.15
N ASN A 1071 18.77 -48.42 -24.70
CA ASN A 1071 19.34 -49.60 -25.35
C ASN A 1071 18.40 -50.24 -26.40
N GLN A 1072 17.20 -49.67 -26.58
CA GLN A 1072 16.17 -50.14 -27.50
C GLN A 1072 15.81 -51.62 -27.33
N ASN A 1073 15.73 -52.09 -26.08
CA ASN A 1073 15.42 -53.48 -25.76
C ASN A 1073 14.60 -53.61 -24.48
N PHE A 1074 13.85 -54.71 -24.37
CA PHE A 1074 13.19 -55.07 -23.12
C PHE A 1074 14.20 -55.65 -22.14
N VAL A 1075 14.12 -55.17 -20.91
CA VAL A 1075 14.76 -55.74 -19.75
C VAL A 1075 13.86 -56.91 -19.29
N SER A 1076 14.42 -58.12 -19.09
CA SER A 1076 13.59 -59.35 -19.07
C SER A 1076 12.45 -59.37 -18.05
N ASN A 1077 11.41 -60.16 -18.38
CA ASN A 1077 10.09 -60.29 -17.74
C ASN A 1077 10.08 -60.39 -16.20
N ALA A 1078 9.00 -59.85 -15.61
CA ALA A 1078 8.68 -59.94 -14.19
C ALA A 1078 8.82 -61.38 -13.64
N THR A 1079 9.61 -61.56 -12.59
CA THR A 1079 9.79 -62.85 -11.91
C THR A 1079 9.41 -62.68 -10.44
N GLY A 1080 8.30 -63.28 -10.02
CA GLY A 1080 7.88 -63.32 -8.63
C GLY A 1080 6.57 -64.07 -8.46
N ALA A 1081 6.31 -64.60 -7.27
CA ALA A 1081 5.10 -65.38 -6.93
C ALA A 1081 3.78 -64.59 -7.06
N ALA A 1082 3.85 -63.30 -7.43
CA ALA A 1082 2.74 -62.41 -7.71
C ALA A 1082 2.44 -62.22 -9.23
N ALA A 1083 3.01 -63.04 -10.11
CA ALA A 1083 2.60 -63.13 -11.53
C ALA A 1083 1.20 -63.80 -11.69
N ALA A 1084 0.22 -63.35 -10.91
CA ALA A 1084 -1.17 -63.77 -11.04
C ALA A 1084 -1.84 -62.93 -12.14
N TYR A 1085 -2.19 -63.59 -13.23
CA TYR A 1085 -2.86 -63.03 -14.41
C TYR A 1085 -4.25 -62.43 -14.08
N TYR A 1086 -4.58 -61.27 -14.64
CA TYR A 1086 -5.88 -60.60 -14.47
C TYR A 1086 -6.92 -61.15 -15.47
N LEU A 1087 -7.98 -61.82 -15.01
CA LEU A 1087 -9.20 -62.10 -15.80
C LEU A 1087 -10.46 -61.77 -14.97
N ARG A 1088 -11.36 -60.94 -15.51
CA ARG A 1088 -12.73 -60.77 -14.98
C ARG A 1088 -13.66 -61.70 -15.77
N ASN A 1089 -14.32 -62.63 -15.07
CA ASN A 1089 -14.98 -63.80 -15.66
C ASN A 1089 -16.24 -63.46 -16.48
N GLY A 1090 -16.41 -64.19 -17.58
CA GLY A 1090 -17.57 -64.16 -18.49
C GLY A 1090 -17.72 -65.47 -19.27
N GLY A 1091 -17.61 -66.62 -18.59
CA GLY A 1091 -18.30 -67.87 -18.97
C GLY A 1091 -17.54 -68.87 -19.84
N VAL A 1092 -16.74 -69.76 -19.25
CA VAL A 1092 -16.82 -71.23 -19.46
C VAL A 1092 -16.27 -71.95 -18.21
N SER A 1093 -16.97 -73.01 -17.79
CA SER A 1093 -16.73 -73.83 -16.61
C SER A 1093 -15.66 -74.91 -16.82
N GLY A 1094 -14.76 -75.09 -15.85
CA GLY A 1094 -13.82 -76.23 -15.80
C GLY A 1094 -12.88 -76.15 -14.59
N ALA A 1095 -12.95 -77.15 -13.71
CA ALA A 1095 -12.37 -77.15 -12.36
C ALA A 1095 -10.82 -77.25 -12.34
N ASN A 1096 -10.16 -76.14 -12.00
CA ASN A 1096 -9.09 -76.03 -11.00
C ASN A 1096 -8.68 -74.55 -10.92
N ALA A 1097 -9.44 -73.82 -10.11
CA ALA A 1097 -9.34 -72.39 -9.90
C ALA A 1097 -8.04 -72.00 -9.17
N LEU A 1098 -7.27 -71.09 -9.77
CA LEU A 1098 -6.56 -70.06 -9.01
C LEU A 1098 -7.34 -68.76 -9.17
N ASP A 1099 -8.54 -68.75 -8.57
CA ASP A 1099 -9.28 -67.53 -8.28
C ASP A 1099 -8.47 -66.70 -7.28
N ARG A 1100 -7.97 -65.53 -7.72
CA ARG A 1100 -7.75 -64.39 -6.83
C ARG A 1100 -8.36 -63.14 -7.46
N ASN A 1101 -9.65 -62.96 -7.19
CA ASN A 1101 -10.30 -61.67 -7.11
C ASN A 1101 -9.47 -60.73 -6.22
N TYR A 1102 -9.32 -59.46 -6.56
CA TYR A 1102 -9.33 -58.41 -5.53
C TYR A 1102 -9.88 -57.09 -6.08
N ALA A 1103 -10.93 -56.62 -5.42
CA ALA A 1103 -11.19 -55.21 -5.25
C ALA A 1103 -10.42 -54.80 -3.98
N ASP A 1104 -9.31 -54.05 -4.08
CA ASP A 1104 -8.89 -53.20 -2.97
C ASP A 1104 -7.97 -52.06 -3.40
N SER A 1105 -7.87 -51.09 -2.50
CA SER A 1105 -7.08 -49.88 -2.51
C SER A 1105 -5.64 -50.09 -2.01
N THR A 1106 -5.07 -51.30 -2.02
CA THR A 1106 -3.84 -51.63 -1.27
C THR A 1106 -2.54 -51.72 -2.07
N GLY A 1107 -2.54 -51.53 -3.40
CA GLY A 1107 -1.31 -51.39 -4.20
C GLY A 1107 -0.49 -52.68 -4.33
N THR A 1108 -0.46 -53.27 -5.52
CA THR A 1108 0.29 -54.51 -5.76
C THR A 1108 1.74 -54.23 -6.14
N THR A 1109 2.69 -55.01 -5.62
CA THR A 1109 4.13 -54.83 -5.87
C THR A 1109 4.62 -55.71 -7.03
N LEU A 1110 5.25 -55.09 -8.02
CA LEU A 1110 5.88 -55.69 -9.19
C LEU A 1110 7.40 -55.60 -9.06
N VAL A 1111 8.07 -56.73 -9.12
CA VAL A 1111 9.53 -56.81 -9.09
C VAL A 1111 10.07 -57.10 -10.49
N VAL A 1112 10.96 -56.24 -10.96
CA VAL A 1112 11.66 -56.40 -12.24
C VAL A 1112 13.15 -56.55 -11.97
N ARG A 1113 13.71 -57.70 -12.38
CA ARG A 1113 15.15 -57.92 -12.36
C ARG A 1113 15.75 -57.46 -13.66
N THR A 1114 16.89 -56.78 -13.58
CA THR A 1114 17.45 -56.13 -14.75
C THR A 1114 18.31 -57.11 -15.55
N LEU A 1115 17.92 -57.48 -16.78
CA LEU A 1115 18.76 -58.33 -17.65
C LEU A 1115 19.00 -57.64 -18.99
N VAL A 1116 20.23 -57.69 -19.50
CA VAL A 1116 20.54 -57.38 -20.89
C VAL A 1116 21.60 -58.35 -21.41
N ASN A 1117 21.29 -59.20 -22.39
CA ASN A 1117 22.13 -59.33 -23.59
C ASN A 1117 21.44 -60.10 -24.74
N ASN A 1118 21.81 -59.74 -25.97
CA ASN A 1118 21.33 -60.20 -27.29
C ASN A 1118 21.74 -61.63 -27.69
N THR A 1119 22.21 -62.46 -26.76
CA THR A 1119 22.55 -63.87 -26.99
C THR A 1119 22.13 -64.71 -25.79
N THR A 1120 21.27 -65.69 -26.03
CA THR A 1120 20.63 -66.62 -25.08
C THR A 1120 21.52 -67.10 -23.92
N ASN A 1121 21.35 -66.53 -22.71
CA ASN A 1121 21.44 -67.19 -21.40
C ASN A 1121 20.97 -66.25 -20.27
N TYR A 1122 19.92 -66.67 -19.54
CA TYR A 1122 19.06 -65.84 -18.66
C TYR A 1122 19.48 -65.80 -17.17
N THR A 1123 20.74 -65.95 -16.80
CA THR A 1123 21.06 -66.38 -15.42
C THR A 1123 21.53 -65.33 -14.41
N ASN A 1124 21.85 -64.06 -14.74
CA ASN A 1124 22.58 -63.21 -13.77
C ASN A 1124 22.00 -61.81 -13.40
N GLY A 1125 20.98 -61.28 -14.09
CA GLY A 1125 20.27 -60.08 -13.60
C GLY A 1125 21.10 -58.79 -13.43
N LEU A 1126 21.99 -58.44 -14.36
CA LEU A 1126 22.80 -57.21 -14.30
C LEU A 1126 22.49 -56.24 -15.47
N TYR A 1127 22.43 -54.94 -15.18
CA TYR A 1127 22.34 -53.86 -16.18
C TYR A 1127 23.38 -52.77 -15.91
N PRO A 1128 24.47 -52.70 -16.68
CA PRO A 1128 25.52 -51.69 -16.48
C PRO A 1128 25.14 -50.34 -17.10
N ILE A 1129 25.55 -49.25 -16.44
CA ILE A 1129 25.50 -47.87 -16.94
C ILE A 1129 26.91 -47.28 -16.80
N THR A 1130 27.50 -46.84 -17.91
CA THR A 1130 28.86 -46.26 -17.92
C THR A 1130 28.89 -44.91 -17.20
N SER A 1131 30.06 -44.52 -16.68
CA SER A 1131 30.22 -43.26 -15.94
C SER A 1131 29.67 -42.05 -16.71
N GLY A 1132 28.88 -41.21 -16.04
CA GLY A 1132 28.27 -40.01 -16.60
C GLY A 1132 27.08 -40.24 -17.52
N ALA A 1133 26.84 -41.48 -17.98
CA ALA A 1133 25.73 -41.81 -18.86
C ALA A 1133 24.39 -41.82 -18.11
N GLU A 1134 23.32 -41.46 -18.82
CA GLU A 1134 21.94 -41.47 -18.35
C GLU A 1134 21.12 -42.43 -19.21
N HIS A 1135 20.52 -43.44 -18.59
CA HIS A 1135 19.68 -44.42 -19.26
C HIS A 1135 18.21 -44.18 -18.93
N THR A 1136 17.36 -44.15 -19.95
CA THR A 1136 15.92 -43.95 -19.83
C THR A 1136 15.20 -45.29 -19.88
N PHE A 1137 14.25 -45.47 -18.97
CA PHE A 1137 13.45 -46.68 -18.83
C PHE A 1137 11.96 -46.34 -18.87
N GLU A 1138 11.17 -47.24 -19.44
CA GLU A 1138 9.71 -47.18 -19.45
C GLU A 1138 9.12 -48.48 -18.93
N LEU A 1139 8.27 -48.42 -17.91
CA LEU A 1139 7.43 -49.56 -17.54
C LEU A 1139 6.21 -49.58 -18.46
N TRP A 1140 6.10 -50.57 -19.33
CA TRP A 1140 4.97 -50.79 -20.24
C TRP A 1140 3.95 -51.76 -19.64
N GLY A 1141 2.68 -51.54 -19.95
CA GLY A 1141 1.58 -52.46 -19.64
C GLY A 1141 0.38 -52.28 -20.56
N ASN A 1142 -0.41 -53.35 -20.72
CA ASN A 1142 -1.60 -53.36 -21.56
C ASN A 1142 -2.86 -53.13 -20.70
N ILE A 1143 -3.53 -52.00 -20.89
CA ILE A 1143 -4.69 -51.59 -20.10
C ILE A 1143 -5.98 -51.93 -20.83
N THR A 1144 -6.92 -52.57 -20.13
CA THR A 1144 -8.30 -52.79 -20.59
C THR A 1144 -9.24 -51.87 -19.80
N ASP A 1145 -9.99 -51.01 -20.49
CA ASP A 1145 -11.02 -50.14 -19.90
C ASP A 1145 -12.33 -50.93 -19.71
N ASP A 1146 -13.10 -50.63 -18.67
CA ASP A 1146 -14.44 -51.19 -18.46
C ASP A 1146 -15.54 -50.41 -19.22
N ALA A 1147 -15.18 -49.29 -19.85
CA ALA A 1147 -16.02 -48.40 -20.66
C ALA A 1147 -17.18 -47.74 -19.90
N THR A 1148 -17.15 -47.71 -18.56
CA THR A 1148 -18.26 -47.17 -17.74
C THR A 1148 -17.90 -46.00 -16.81
N GLY A 1149 -16.63 -45.56 -16.72
CA GLY A 1149 -16.32 -44.25 -16.11
C GLY A 1149 -14.85 -44.00 -15.75
N GLY A 1150 -14.18 -43.14 -16.54
CA GLY A 1150 -12.99 -42.36 -16.15
C GLY A 1150 -11.91 -43.07 -15.32
N GLY A 1151 -11.54 -44.32 -15.67
CA GLY A 1151 -10.58 -45.11 -14.89
C GLY A 1151 -9.17 -44.54 -14.85
N SER A 1152 -8.38 -44.93 -13.84
CA SER A 1152 -6.98 -44.50 -13.69
C SER A 1152 -6.05 -45.60 -13.19
N ILE A 1153 -4.77 -45.49 -13.54
CA ILE A 1153 -3.67 -46.34 -13.08
C ILE A 1153 -2.53 -45.45 -12.58
N THR A 1154 -2.05 -45.72 -11.38
CA THR A 1154 -0.85 -45.10 -10.80
C THR A 1154 0.23 -46.15 -10.64
N VAL A 1155 1.42 -45.86 -11.19
CA VAL A 1155 2.61 -46.70 -11.05
C VAL A 1155 3.67 -45.90 -10.30
N THR A 1156 4.25 -46.49 -9.27
CA THR A 1156 5.29 -45.88 -8.44
C THR A 1156 6.55 -46.75 -8.42
N LEU A 1157 7.68 -46.26 -8.96
CA LEU A 1157 8.99 -46.85 -8.71
C LEU A 1157 9.37 -46.62 -7.25
N GLN A 1158 9.51 -47.70 -6.47
CA GLN A 1158 9.74 -47.65 -5.03
C GLN A 1158 11.20 -47.30 -4.71
N GLY A 1159 11.40 -46.46 -3.69
CA GLY A 1159 12.69 -46.26 -3.03
C GLY A 1159 12.80 -47.09 -1.75
N ASP A 1160 13.91 -46.92 -1.03
CA ASP A 1160 14.17 -47.63 0.22
C ASP A 1160 14.30 -46.64 1.40
N ASP A 1161 13.70 -46.98 2.54
CA ASP A 1161 13.58 -46.17 3.76
C ASP A 1161 14.68 -46.42 4.80
N ALA A 1162 15.42 -47.52 4.65
CA ALA A 1162 16.56 -47.88 5.49
C ALA A 1162 17.63 -48.61 4.69
N ARG A 1163 18.88 -48.59 5.20
CA ARG A 1163 19.97 -49.42 4.66
C ARG A 1163 19.64 -50.91 4.80
N PRO A 1164 20.28 -51.79 4.02
CA PRO A 1164 20.15 -53.23 4.22
C PRO A 1164 20.64 -53.61 5.62
N SER A 1165 19.91 -54.47 6.34
CA SER A 1165 20.29 -54.93 7.69
C SER A 1165 21.59 -55.73 7.72
N ALA A 1166 22.05 -56.22 6.57
CA ALA A 1166 23.36 -56.85 6.40
C ALA A 1166 24.53 -55.86 6.41
N VAL A 1167 24.26 -54.55 6.31
CA VAL A 1167 25.22 -53.44 6.30
C VAL A 1167 25.18 -52.74 7.67
N SER A 1168 26.34 -52.57 8.29
CA SER A 1168 26.52 -51.77 9.51
C SER A 1168 27.74 -50.88 9.35
N LEU A 1169 27.57 -49.57 9.53
CA LEU A 1169 28.66 -48.60 9.40
C LEU A 1169 29.34 -48.28 10.73
N THR A 1170 28.89 -48.87 11.84
CA THR A 1170 29.44 -48.63 13.18
C THR A 1170 29.98 -49.93 13.80
N GLY A 1171 30.92 -49.79 14.74
CA GLY A 1171 31.48 -50.89 15.54
C GLY A 1171 32.58 -51.74 14.86
N ALA A 1172 33.21 -52.61 15.66
CA ALA A 1172 34.40 -53.38 15.26
C ALA A 1172 34.14 -54.45 14.17
N SER A 1173 32.89 -54.88 13.98
CA SER A 1173 32.46 -55.85 12.95
C SER A 1173 31.71 -55.20 11.78
N ARG A 1174 31.95 -53.91 11.53
CA ARG A 1174 31.29 -53.14 10.47
C ARG A 1174 31.40 -53.82 9.10
N LYS A 1175 30.31 -53.72 8.33
CA LYS A 1175 30.20 -54.20 6.95
C LYS A 1175 29.61 -53.08 6.13
N THR A 1176 30.41 -52.51 5.23
CA THR A 1176 30.08 -51.29 4.49
C THR A 1176 29.18 -51.54 3.28
N MET A 1177 29.28 -52.73 2.68
CA MET A 1177 28.49 -53.19 1.53
C MET A 1177 28.31 -54.71 1.61
N ALA A 1178 27.43 -55.26 0.77
CA ALA A 1178 27.11 -56.69 0.78
C ALA A 1178 27.01 -57.30 -0.62
N LYS A 1179 26.85 -58.63 -0.70
CA LYS A 1179 26.50 -59.35 -1.95
C LYS A 1179 25.00 -59.22 -2.22
N VAL A 1180 24.56 -59.37 -3.47
CA VAL A 1180 23.12 -59.22 -3.81
C VAL A 1180 22.25 -60.13 -2.95
N SER A 1181 22.62 -61.41 -2.74
CA SER A 1181 21.83 -62.36 -1.94
C SER A 1181 21.73 -62.02 -0.44
N ARG A 1182 22.43 -60.99 0.03
CA ARG A 1182 22.36 -60.46 1.40
C ARG A 1182 21.61 -59.13 1.47
N VAL A 1183 21.42 -58.47 0.33
CA VAL A 1183 20.60 -57.26 0.17
C VAL A 1183 19.19 -57.65 -0.25
N ASP A 1184 19.03 -58.57 -1.21
CA ASP A 1184 17.77 -59.15 -1.69
C ASP A 1184 17.52 -60.53 -1.07
N THR A 1185 16.48 -60.64 -0.25
CA THR A 1185 16.09 -61.91 0.40
C THR A 1185 15.31 -62.84 -0.51
N GLU A 1186 14.74 -62.32 -1.59
CA GLU A 1186 13.95 -63.08 -2.58
C GLU A 1186 14.83 -63.75 -3.64
N GLN A 1187 16.12 -63.39 -3.70
CA GLN A 1187 17.07 -64.03 -4.61
C GLN A 1187 17.67 -65.28 -3.94
N THR A 1188 17.26 -66.48 -4.37
CA THR A 1188 17.91 -67.73 -3.94
C THR A 1188 19.32 -67.81 -4.55
N GLN A 1189 20.27 -68.31 -3.75
CA GLN A 1189 21.71 -68.37 -4.08
C GLN A 1189 22.02 -69.08 -5.41
N THR A 1190 21.13 -69.95 -5.88
CA THR A 1190 21.19 -70.68 -7.16
C THR A 1190 21.00 -69.80 -8.40
N ALA A 1191 20.38 -68.62 -8.29
CA ALA A 1191 20.11 -67.70 -9.41
C ALA A 1191 21.30 -66.79 -9.78
N CYS A 1192 22.50 -67.10 -9.26
CA CYS A 1192 23.74 -66.37 -9.52
C CYS A 1192 24.82 -67.24 -10.20
N GLY A 1193 24.43 -68.38 -10.79
CA GLY A 1193 25.28 -69.20 -11.65
C GLY A 1193 26.27 -70.15 -10.95
N SER A 1194 26.17 -70.40 -9.63
CA SER A 1194 27.03 -71.39 -8.96
C SER A 1194 26.39 -72.77 -8.94
N SER A 1195 26.75 -73.63 -9.90
CA SER A 1195 26.56 -75.09 -9.82
C SER A 1195 27.59 -75.73 -8.89
N GLY A 1196 27.57 -75.35 -7.61
CA GLY A 1196 28.44 -75.90 -6.58
C GLY A 1196 27.65 -76.08 -5.27
N SER A 1197 27.61 -77.32 -4.79
CA SER A 1197 27.08 -77.76 -3.49
C SER A 1197 27.40 -76.76 -2.35
N PRO A 1198 26.55 -76.63 -1.31
CA PRO A 1198 26.87 -75.81 -0.15
C PRO A 1198 28.20 -76.30 0.40
N GLN A 1199 29.25 -75.48 0.32
CA GLN A 1199 30.52 -75.81 0.93
C GLN A 1199 30.37 -75.55 2.43
N SER A 1200 29.85 -76.58 3.10
CA SER A 1200 29.96 -76.79 4.54
C SER A 1200 31.43 -76.75 4.93
N GLY A 1201 31.81 -75.71 5.65
CA GLY A 1201 33.19 -75.49 6.08
C GLY A 1201 33.29 -74.49 7.21
N ALA A 1202 32.69 -74.86 8.35
CA ALA A 1202 32.97 -74.40 9.71
C ALA A 1202 32.86 -72.88 10.01
N GLY A 1203 31.73 -72.49 10.62
CA GLY A 1203 31.70 -71.31 11.50
C GLY A 1203 30.38 -70.55 11.53
N GLY A 1204 29.35 -71.12 12.15
CA GLY A 1204 28.25 -70.34 12.73
C GLY A 1204 27.21 -69.79 11.77
N PHE A 1205 26.38 -70.67 11.22
CA PHE A 1205 25.04 -70.27 10.79
C PHE A 1205 24.23 -69.86 12.02
N VAL A 1206 24.10 -68.56 12.25
CA VAL A 1206 22.87 -68.05 12.84
C VAL A 1206 21.78 -68.33 11.82
N GLY A 1207 20.65 -68.87 12.26
CA GLY A 1207 19.53 -69.27 11.42
C GLY A 1207 19.02 -68.13 10.54
N ALA A 1208 17.96 -68.39 9.78
CA ALA A 1208 17.15 -67.35 9.17
C ALA A 1208 16.94 -66.23 10.20
N MET A 1209 17.73 -65.15 10.10
CA MET A 1209 17.34 -63.90 10.72
C MET A 1209 16.00 -63.63 10.07
N SER A 1210 14.96 -63.55 10.89
CA SER A 1210 13.76 -62.83 10.52
C SER A 1210 14.24 -61.45 10.09
N LEU A 1211 14.46 -61.27 8.79
CA LEU A 1211 14.92 -60.01 8.20
C LEU A 1211 13.70 -59.11 8.24
N THR A 1212 13.47 -58.51 9.39
CA THR A 1212 12.42 -57.53 9.60
C THR A 1212 12.74 -56.31 8.75
N ASN A 1213 12.01 -56.15 7.64
CA ASN A 1213 11.73 -54.90 6.94
C ASN A 1213 12.93 -53.97 6.63
N ALA A 1214 13.98 -54.44 5.94
CA ALA A 1214 14.69 -53.55 5.04
C ALA A 1214 14.00 -53.64 3.68
N SER A 1215 13.50 -52.51 3.16
CA SER A 1215 12.98 -52.44 1.81
C SER A 1215 14.08 -52.88 0.82
N THR A 1216 13.69 -53.70 -0.16
CA THR A 1216 14.57 -54.23 -1.22
C THR A 1216 14.06 -53.74 -2.58
N SER A 1217 13.70 -52.47 -2.63
CA SER A 1217 12.96 -51.87 -3.73
C SER A 1217 13.85 -51.62 -4.95
N PHE A 1218 15.05 -51.07 -4.74
CA PHE A 1218 15.98 -50.72 -5.81
C PHE A 1218 17.37 -51.25 -5.46
N ILE A 1219 17.99 -52.06 -6.33
CA ILE A 1219 19.29 -52.68 -6.00
C ILE A 1219 20.32 -52.35 -7.07
N TRP A 1220 21.48 -51.89 -6.61
CA TRP A 1220 22.55 -51.41 -7.47
C TRP A 1220 23.94 -51.68 -6.85
N SER A 1221 24.96 -51.60 -7.70
CA SER A 1221 26.38 -51.74 -7.35
C SER A 1221 27.16 -50.56 -7.88
N ASP A 1222 28.13 -50.09 -7.10
CA ASP A 1222 29.06 -49.03 -7.46
C ASP A 1222 30.33 -49.55 -8.16
N LEU A 1223 30.42 -50.87 -8.37
CA LEU A 1223 31.60 -51.55 -8.94
C LEU A 1223 32.87 -51.39 -8.10
N SER A 1224 32.77 -51.13 -6.78
CA SER A 1224 33.94 -50.99 -5.91
C SER A 1224 34.77 -52.27 -5.79
N SER A 1225 34.18 -53.45 -6.05
CA SER A 1225 34.95 -54.70 -6.07
C SER A 1225 36.01 -54.76 -7.17
N GLU A 1226 35.80 -54.04 -8.28
CA GLU A 1226 36.78 -53.88 -9.37
C GLU A 1226 37.88 -52.87 -9.03
N ALA A 1227 37.62 -51.97 -8.07
CA ALA A 1227 38.63 -51.02 -7.58
C ALA A 1227 39.70 -51.69 -6.69
N THR A 1228 39.48 -52.94 -6.27
CA THR A 1228 40.40 -53.70 -5.40
C THR A 1228 41.27 -54.74 -6.13
N SER A 1229 40.95 -55.08 -7.39
CA SER A 1229 41.77 -55.97 -8.23
C SER A 1229 41.41 -55.83 -9.71
N SER A 1230 42.42 -55.77 -10.59
CA SER A 1230 42.25 -55.76 -12.06
C SER A 1230 41.68 -57.05 -12.65
N THR A 1231 41.58 -58.12 -11.86
CA THR A 1231 41.05 -59.43 -12.30
C THR A 1231 39.61 -59.68 -11.87
N ASN A 1232 39.00 -58.78 -11.08
CA ASN A 1232 37.67 -58.99 -10.52
C ASN A 1232 36.63 -58.34 -11.43
N SER A 1233 35.77 -59.14 -12.08
CA SER A 1233 34.60 -58.64 -12.78
C SER A 1233 33.42 -58.55 -11.81
N ASN A 1234 32.76 -57.40 -11.70
CA ASN A 1234 31.55 -57.27 -10.89
C ASN A 1234 30.55 -58.40 -11.20
N SER A 1235 30.02 -59.02 -10.16
CA SER A 1235 29.00 -60.07 -10.28
C SER A 1235 28.04 -59.99 -9.09
N CYS A 1236 26.91 -60.69 -9.14
CA CYS A 1236 26.01 -60.72 -7.98
C CYS A 1236 26.64 -61.34 -6.70
N ASN A 1237 27.82 -61.94 -6.81
CA ASN A 1237 28.59 -62.52 -5.70
C ASN A 1237 29.71 -61.60 -5.15
N THR A 1238 29.94 -60.43 -5.75
CA THR A 1238 30.89 -59.44 -5.20
C THR A 1238 30.26 -58.66 -4.06
N GLY A 1239 31.09 -58.13 -3.15
CA GLY A 1239 30.63 -57.45 -1.93
C GLY A 1239 30.44 -55.94 -2.09
N ASP A 1240 29.87 -55.51 -3.21
CA ASP A 1240 29.76 -54.10 -3.63
C ASP A 1240 28.33 -53.74 -4.04
N TRP A 1241 27.33 -54.34 -3.40
CA TRP A 1241 25.89 -54.08 -3.65
C TRP A 1241 25.21 -53.37 -2.47
N MET A 1242 24.26 -52.49 -2.81
CA MET A 1242 23.43 -51.71 -1.90
C MET A 1242 21.97 -51.64 -2.40
N ASN A 1243 21.06 -51.23 -1.51
CA ASN A 1243 19.69 -50.88 -1.90
C ASN A 1243 19.58 -49.38 -2.26
N GLY A 1244 18.37 -48.92 -2.56
CA GLY A 1244 18.04 -47.56 -2.98
C GLY A 1244 18.00 -46.54 -1.86
N PHE A 1245 18.46 -46.87 -0.65
CA PHE A 1245 18.42 -45.95 0.48
C PHE A 1245 19.27 -44.72 0.18
N LYS A 1246 18.70 -43.52 0.32
CA LYS A 1246 19.38 -42.24 0.06
C LYS A 1246 19.98 -42.11 -1.36
N VAL A 1247 19.53 -42.92 -2.31
CA VAL A 1247 19.83 -42.73 -3.73
C VAL A 1247 19.27 -41.38 -4.18
N PRO A 1248 20.10 -40.44 -4.68
CA PRO A 1248 19.64 -39.13 -5.09
C PRO A 1248 18.47 -39.18 -6.07
N GLY A 1249 17.35 -38.54 -5.69
CA GLY A 1249 16.14 -38.47 -6.50
C GLY A 1249 15.21 -39.69 -6.44
N LEU A 1250 15.52 -40.68 -5.59
CA LEU A 1250 14.63 -41.79 -5.26
C LEU A 1250 14.32 -41.79 -3.76
N GLU A 1251 13.34 -40.98 -3.36
CA GLU A 1251 12.87 -40.94 -1.97
C GLU A 1251 12.16 -42.26 -1.58
N PRO A 1252 12.04 -42.58 -0.28
CA PRO A 1252 11.34 -43.79 0.17
C PRO A 1252 9.89 -43.88 -0.33
N THR A 1253 9.23 -42.75 -0.56
CA THR A 1253 7.87 -42.69 -1.13
C THR A 1253 7.82 -43.02 -2.63
N GLY A 1254 8.97 -43.13 -3.29
CA GLY A 1254 9.10 -43.49 -4.70
C GLY A 1254 8.77 -42.38 -5.69
N LEU A 1255 8.89 -42.71 -6.99
CA LEU A 1255 8.54 -41.86 -8.13
C LEU A 1255 7.28 -42.37 -8.82
N SER A 1256 6.21 -41.56 -8.80
CA SER A 1256 4.88 -41.96 -9.27
C SER A 1256 4.47 -41.28 -10.56
N HIS A 1257 3.76 -42.00 -11.42
CA HIS A 1257 3.02 -41.43 -12.56
C HIS A 1257 1.61 -42.02 -12.61
N THR A 1258 0.62 -41.16 -12.86
CA THR A 1258 -0.78 -41.55 -12.99
C THR A 1258 -1.26 -41.30 -14.41
N LYS A 1259 -1.85 -42.33 -15.02
CA LYS A 1259 -2.60 -42.22 -16.28
C LYS A 1259 -4.10 -42.39 -16.02
N ALA A 1260 -4.93 -41.57 -16.65
CA ALA A 1260 -6.38 -41.61 -16.53
C ALA A 1260 -7.08 -41.54 -17.89
N PHE A 1261 -8.16 -42.28 -18.05
CA PHE A 1261 -9.06 -42.16 -19.21
C PHE A 1261 -9.82 -40.83 -19.13
N SER A 1262 -10.02 -40.16 -20.27
CA SER A 1262 -10.91 -39.00 -20.33
C SER A 1262 -12.34 -39.43 -20.01
N SER A 1263 -13.01 -38.71 -19.10
CA SER A 1263 -14.42 -38.92 -18.73
C SER A 1263 -15.36 -38.72 -19.91
#